data_AF-R9A8S3-F1
#
_entry.id   AF-R9A8S3-F1
#
_cell.length_a   1.000
_cell.length_b   1.000
_cell.length_c   1.000
_cell.angle_alpha   90.00
_cell.angle_beta   90.00
_cell.angle_gamma   90.00
#
_symmetry.space_group_name_H-M   'P 1'
#
loop_
_entity.id
_entity.type
_entity.pdbx_description
1 polymer ?
#
loop_
_entity_poly.entity_id
_entity_poly.type
_entity_poly.pdbx_seq_one_letter_code
_entity_poly.pdbx_strand_id
1 'polypeptide(L)'
;MNILHEGSVRVETTLGDTSIVLYSLEGANLTPGIFALLEGTPYPYTIRAKTSCVVSTYVMNQANAKKTLTSKVSVGVMAVRTLLKEIGELYKRVLSIKGLASKFQQTMDNLGAVYYILNPSIFSDVSPGALITRDENIIDPVMKLIRNNLAGFQEHGGMLPDKPTINFLEEDHGEFFERNYSEAVEWNDAEFHFIRKILSVNPKISQALFEADPTLLQSAAESYVKTYRELFELLSKETYELSEMMNTMFVGENALIEKFNLTLDLFNTGYSTIPSTVLLPTTEWALKKSKSLLDEYKQIFGSPFAAIGNSIDKLETKQTELTTKYGHELSAQKNKEEAASQGSETIRAGIDTKALKMELLNSASQILNYSQVDPESVKEFSTLMVKLKSFKNPLDPEPDNRKIRRTIAKTYWEVYKKSFSKWLQSGKQAPKAVELMLRYGYFDESLLDEGHIVELVGRLYQGGGNPSAPIHYGTDWLEKIYSREVPTSVDELGQTFFEKLKMDLKDSGIKSEKDIPPDYDTGEARLGSEISSMYEPNVRLTSGNIASHFPILTKYHITIPLEKCFVSKEDVEKALQYILSVDYTAFNREVIYRNEEIGIKSEFVQRSIIPDFILVPSIGPKIMMWQDLSIFRGAGSKESRGRICIPHFVTGDLKTFMLEAIAAFRWELCKNTLGPDWNNVGIPSITADYTDYVQFFKKSKDLSPELKEKISSEFKRFRTDRDKFAYDYSMWIRYEAEGVQRVNRVVRSIFYRHIPFHKNIREKVSSQPAYSELHNRFKNVRTRQHKEFENKYKKYMDASGNLPKELYENLTFYEV
;
A
#
# COMPACT_ATOMS: atom_id res chain seq x y z
N MET A 1 46.74 21.92 9.61
CA MET A 1 46.14 20.63 9.99
C MET A 1 46.04 20.57 11.50
N ASN A 2 44.81 20.43 12.00
CA ASN A 2 44.54 20.33 13.43
C ASN A 2 44.34 18.86 13.79
N ILE A 3 44.91 18.40 14.90
CA ILE A 3 44.72 17.05 15.44
C ILE A 3 44.16 17.18 16.84
N LEU A 4 42.94 16.70 17.03
CA LEU A 4 42.26 16.62 18.33
C LEU A 4 42.68 15.33 19.03
N HIS A 5 43.39 15.44 20.16
CA HIS A 5 43.84 14.31 20.97
C HIS A 5 42.82 13.95 22.06
N GLU A 6 42.18 14.95 22.64
CA GLU A 6 41.18 14.78 23.69
C GLU A 6 40.15 15.92 23.62
N GLY A 7 38.91 15.62 24.01
CA GLY A 7 37.81 16.59 24.07
C GLY A 7 36.79 16.44 22.96
N SER A 8 35.93 17.45 22.83
CA SER A 8 34.84 17.50 21.86
C SER A 8 34.77 18.88 21.22
N VAL A 9 34.57 18.89 19.90
CA VAL A 9 34.40 20.12 19.11
C VAL A 9 33.02 20.15 18.49
N ARG A 10 32.43 21.34 18.40
CA ARG A 10 31.17 21.61 17.70
C ARG A 10 31.47 22.41 16.44
N VAL A 11 30.83 22.03 15.33
CA VAL A 11 30.92 22.73 14.05
C VAL A 11 29.67 23.56 13.87
N GLU A 12 29.83 24.86 13.65
CA GLU A 12 28.74 25.83 13.52
C GLU A 12 28.91 26.64 12.25
N THR A 13 27.86 26.83 11.47
CA THR A 13 27.88 27.73 10.30
C THR A 13 26.85 28.84 10.50
N THR A 14 27.06 29.96 9.83
CA THR A 14 26.10 31.06 9.76
C THR A 14 25.49 31.08 8.37
N LEU A 15 24.21 30.74 8.27
CA LEU A 15 23.44 30.83 7.03
C LEU A 15 22.45 31.98 7.17
N GLY A 16 22.71 33.10 6.49
CA GLY A 16 21.99 34.36 6.71
C GLY A 16 22.26 34.93 8.11
N ASP A 17 21.20 35.29 8.83
CA ASP A 17 21.28 35.84 10.20
C ASP A 17 21.29 34.76 11.31
N THR A 18 21.14 33.48 10.95
CA THR A 18 20.98 32.39 11.92
C THR A 18 22.25 31.55 12.04
N SER A 19 22.75 31.39 13.28
CA SER A 19 23.85 30.48 13.59
C SER A 19 23.33 29.07 13.81
N ILE A 20 23.85 28.11 13.05
CA ILE A 20 23.38 26.72 13.01
C ILE A 20 24.51 25.80 13.45
N VAL A 21 24.27 25.02 14.50
CA VAL A 21 25.16 23.93 14.89
C VAL A 21 24.98 22.79 13.90
N LEU A 22 25.98 22.45 13.10
CA LEU A 22 25.87 21.36 12.13
C LEU A 22 25.97 20.00 12.79
N TYR A 23 27.03 19.79 13.57
CA TYR A 23 27.29 18.55 14.27
C TYR A 23 28.38 18.72 15.34
N SER A 24 28.52 17.72 16.21
CA SER A 24 29.60 17.62 17.19
C SER A 24 30.50 16.42 16.90
N LEU A 25 31.80 16.62 17.00
CA LEU A 25 32.80 15.56 16.89
C LEU A 25 33.39 15.29 18.27
N GLU A 26 33.16 14.07 18.75
CA GLU A 26 33.70 13.57 20.02
C GLU A 26 34.69 12.44 19.76
N GLY A 27 35.85 12.47 20.41
CA GLY A 27 36.86 11.41 20.35
C GLY A 27 38.30 11.90 20.21
N ALA A 28 39.23 10.97 20.42
CA ALA A 28 40.66 11.16 20.23
C ALA A 28 41.09 10.84 18.79
N ASN A 29 42.18 11.44 18.33
CA ASN A 29 42.77 11.24 17.01
C ASN A 29 41.80 11.60 15.87
N LEU A 30 41.27 12.83 15.90
CA LEU A 30 40.44 13.38 14.82
C LEU A 30 41.13 14.58 14.19
N THR A 31 40.89 14.80 12.90
CA THR A 31 41.41 15.97 12.16
C THR A 31 40.26 16.87 11.72
N PRO A 32 39.58 17.56 12.65
CA PRO A 32 38.37 18.30 12.34
C PRO A 32 38.67 19.41 11.32
N GLY A 33 37.82 19.52 10.30
CA GLY A 33 38.00 20.52 9.25
C GLY A 33 39.22 20.27 8.36
N ILE A 34 39.60 19.02 8.12
CA ILE A 34 40.68 18.75 7.16
C ILE A 34 40.27 19.03 5.71
N PHE A 35 38.97 18.97 5.39
CA PHE A 35 38.49 19.15 4.03
C PHE A 35 38.91 20.50 3.41
N ALA A 36 38.76 21.62 4.15
CA ALA A 36 39.12 22.97 3.68
C ALA A 36 40.62 23.07 3.36
N LEU A 37 41.46 22.41 4.15
CA LEU A 37 42.90 22.35 3.93
C LEU A 37 43.26 21.53 2.68
N LEU A 38 42.55 20.43 2.42
CA LEU A 38 42.76 19.58 1.23
C LEU A 38 42.21 20.20 -0.05
N GLU A 39 41.18 21.04 0.09
CA GLU A 39 40.55 21.80 -0.97
C GLU A 39 41.31 23.10 -1.30
N GLY A 40 41.99 23.69 -0.31
CA GLY A 40 42.67 24.97 -0.44
C GLY A 40 41.76 26.17 -0.24
N THR A 41 40.65 26.00 0.48
CA THR A 41 39.61 27.01 0.71
C THR A 41 39.58 27.47 2.17
N PRO A 42 39.06 28.67 2.46
CA PRO A 42 38.70 29.05 3.83
C PRO A 42 37.62 28.13 4.39
N TYR A 43 37.55 28.03 5.72
CA TYR A 43 36.46 27.30 6.36
C TYR A 43 35.10 27.97 6.10
N PRO A 44 34.09 27.25 5.59
CA PRO A 44 32.70 27.73 5.46
C PRO A 44 31.93 27.63 6.80
N TYR A 45 32.61 27.26 7.88
CA TYR A 45 32.06 27.11 9.21
C TYR A 45 33.09 27.43 10.30
N THR A 46 32.60 27.68 11.50
CA THR A 46 33.40 27.87 12.71
C THR A 46 33.47 26.57 13.49
N ILE A 47 34.67 26.20 13.97
CA ILE A 47 34.87 25.06 14.88
C ILE A 47 35.10 25.63 16.28
N ARG A 48 34.24 25.27 17.23
CA ARG A 48 34.36 25.70 18.64
C ARG A 48 34.56 24.50 19.55
N ALA A 49 35.29 24.69 20.65
CA ALA A 49 35.40 23.67 21.69
C ALA A 49 34.07 23.55 22.44
N LYS A 50 33.55 22.33 22.59
CA LYS A 50 32.36 22.02 23.40
C LYS A 50 32.76 21.62 24.83
N THR A 51 33.90 20.95 24.99
CA THR A 51 34.54 20.65 26.28
C THR A 51 35.98 21.14 26.28
N SER A 52 36.72 20.95 27.38
CA SER A 52 38.18 21.11 27.36
C SER A 52 38.78 20.21 26.27
N CYS A 53 39.62 20.79 25.40
CA CYS A 53 40.20 20.10 24.25
C CYS A 53 41.72 20.22 24.25
N VAL A 54 42.41 19.14 23.89
CA VAL A 54 43.87 19.14 23.63
C VAL A 54 44.08 18.98 22.12
N VAL A 55 44.62 20.03 21.48
CA VAL A 55 44.78 20.09 20.02
C VAL A 55 46.24 20.37 19.64
N SER A 56 46.78 19.59 18.71
CA SER A 56 48.04 19.91 18.03
C SER A 56 47.77 20.55 16.68
N THR A 57 48.40 21.69 16.40
CA THR A 57 48.22 22.42 15.14
C THR A 57 49.51 22.43 14.34
N TYR A 58 49.44 21.94 13.10
CA TYR A 58 50.55 21.91 12.15
C TYR A 58 50.25 22.86 10.98
N VAL A 59 51.07 23.89 10.81
CA VAL A 59 50.91 24.85 9.71
C VAL A 59 51.44 24.23 8.41
N MET A 60 50.57 24.09 7.40
CA MET A 60 50.93 23.52 6.09
C MET A 60 49.99 24.06 5.00
N ASN A 61 50.45 24.08 3.75
CA ASN A 61 49.64 24.42 2.57
C ASN A 61 48.96 23.15 1.99
N GLN A 62 48.05 23.34 1.03
CA GLN A 62 47.28 22.24 0.39
C GLN A 62 48.18 21.14 -0.17
N ALA A 63 49.24 21.50 -0.90
CA ALA A 63 50.17 20.54 -1.50
C ALA A 63 50.90 19.71 -0.42
N ASN A 64 51.36 20.34 0.66
CA ASN A 64 52.00 19.66 1.77
C ASN A 64 51.02 18.80 2.56
N ALA A 65 49.75 19.20 2.68
CA ALA A 65 48.71 18.39 3.30
C ALA A 65 48.44 17.11 2.52
N LYS A 66 48.28 17.20 1.19
CA LYS A 66 48.13 16.03 0.31
C LYS A 66 49.35 15.10 0.37
N LYS A 67 50.56 15.66 0.38
CA LYS A 67 51.80 14.89 0.56
C LYS A 67 51.91 14.24 1.95
N THR A 68 51.37 14.89 2.99
CA THR A 68 51.38 14.33 4.35
C THR A 68 50.48 13.11 4.47
N LEU A 69 49.33 13.10 3.78
CA LEU A 69 48.41 11.95 3.73
C LEU A 69 49.09 10.68 3.19
N THR A 70 49.96 10.82 2.18
CA THR A 70 50.66 9.69 1.55
C THR A 70 51.96 9.32 2.27
N SER A 71 52.69 10.29 2.81
CA SER A 71 53.96 10.04 3.53
C SER A 71 53.77 9.43 4.92
N LYS A 72 52.63 9.66 5.57
CA LYS A 72 52.29 9.11 6.89
C LYS A 72 50.90 8.48 6.85
N VAL A 73 50.85 7.18 6.54
CA VAL A 73 49.62 6.39 6.38
C VAL A 73 48.68 6.52 7.58
N SER A 74 49.21 6.53 8.81
CA SER A 74 48.39 6.69 10.03
C SER A 74 47.63 8.02 10.07
N VAL A 75 48.28 9.12 9.64
CA VAL A 75 47.68 10.45 9.53
C VAL A 75 46.67 10.49 8.39
N GLY A 76 46.96 9.81 7.27
CA GLY A 76 46.03 9.68 6.14
C GLY A 76 44.75 8.91 6.48
N VAL A 77 44.86 7.78 7.18
CA VAL A 77 43.69 7.02 7.66
C VAL A 77 42.87 7.84 8.65
N MET A 78 43.54 8.56 9.56
CA MET A 78 42.89 9.45 10.52
C MET A 78 42.09 10.57 9.82
N ALA A 79 42.68 11.18 8.80
CA ALA A 79 42.05 12.20 7.96
C ALA A 79 40.78 11.69 7.27
N VAL A 80 40.90 10.58 6.54
CA VAL A 80 39.79 9.99 5.78
C VAL A 80 38.67 9.50 6.72
N ARG A 81 39.01 8.93 7.89
CA ARG A 81 38.02 8.57 8.92
C ARG A 81 37.30 9.78 9.51
N THR A 82 38.02 10.87 9.72
CA THR A 82 37.41 12.11 10.22
C THR A 82 36.43 12.66 9.19
N LEU A 83 36.83 12.74 7.91
CA LEU A 83 35.96 13.15 6.81
C LEU A 83 34.72 12.27 6.70
N LEU A 84 34.87 10.94 6.79
CA LEU A 84 33.74 10.00 6.78
C LEU A 84 32.74 10.31 7.91
N LYS A 85 33.24 10.61 9.12
CA LYS A 85 32.39 10.98 10.26
C LYS A 85 31.71 12.33 10.04
N GLU A 86 32.45 13.33 9.57
CA GLU A 86 31.93 14.67 9.24
C GLU A 86 30.82 14.60 8.17
N ILE A 87 31.06 13.86 7.07
CA ILE A 87 30.07 13.63 6.00
C ILE A 87 28.82 12.93 6.56
N GLY A 88 29.01 11.88 7.37
CA GLY A 88 27.90 11.13 7.95
C GLY A 88 27.01 11.97 8.88
N GLU A 89 27.60 12.82 9.71
CA GLU A 89 26.83 13.73 10.57
C GLU A 89 26.20 14.89 9.79
N LEU A 90 26.92 15.46 8.80
CA LEU A 90 26.37 16.49 7.91
C LEU A 90 25.15 15.94 7.13
N TYR A 91 25.23 14.72 6.61
CA TYR A 91 24.13 14.09 5.88
C TYR A 91 22.89 13.91 6.76
N LYS A 92 23.05 13.43 8.01
CA LYS A 92 21.93 13.35 8.97
C LYS A 92 21.30 14.72 9.19
N ARG A 93 22.12 15.77 9.28
CA ARG A 93 21.66 17.15 9.47
C ARG A 93 20.83 17.65 8.29
N VAL A 94 21.30 17.40 7.08
CA VAL A 94 20.57 17.73 5.85
C VAL A 94 19.23 17.00 5.81
N LEU A 95 19.20 15.69 6.14
CA LEU A 95 17.94 14.93 6.20
C LEU A 95 16.95 15.50 7.21
N SER A 96 17.41 15.91 8.41
CA SER A 96 16.53 16.54 9.39
C SER A 96 15.92 17.85 8.90
N ILE A 97 16.72 18.70 8.23
CA ILE A 97 16.23 19.96 7.66
C ILE A 97 15.27 19.68 6.49
N LYS A 98 15.60 18.71 5.62
CA LYS A 98 14.73 18.31 4.51
C LYS A 98 13.39 17.80 4.99
N GLY A 99 13.38 16.89 5.97
CA GLY A 99 12.16 16.36 6.55
C GLY A 99 11.28 17.46 7.15
N LEU A 100 11.88 18.43 7.84
CA LEU A 100 11.14 19.59 8.34
C LEU A 100 10.59 20.46 7.20
N ALA A 101 11.38 20.75 6.17
CA ALA A 101 10.94 21.51 5.00
C ALA A 101 9.78 20.83 4.26
N SER A 102 9.84 19.50 4.07
CA SER A 102 8.75 18.72 3.47
C SER A 102 7.46 18.80 4.27
N LYS A 103 7.54 18.70 5.61
CA LYS A 103 6.37 18.88 6.50
C LYS A 103 5.79 20.29 6.44
N PHE A 104 6.64 21.31 6.35
CA PHE A 104 6.22 22.70 6.16
C PHE A 104 5.48 22.87 4.84
N GLN A 105 6.07 22.38 3.75
CA GLN A 105 5.48 22.47 2.42
C GLN A 105 4.10 21.78 2.37
N GLN A 106 4.00 20.53 2.86
CA GLN A 106 2.71 19.80 2.92
C GLN A 106 1.67 20.58 3.73
N THR A 107 2.06 21.10 4.90
CA THR A 107 1.16 21.87 5.76
C THR A 107 0.69 23.15 5.07
N MET A 108 1.58 23.87 4.39
CA MET A 108 1.25 25.09 3.64
C MET A 108 0.31 24.82 2.47
N ASP A 109 0.56 23.75 1.71
CA ASP A 109 -0.26 23.38 0.55
C ASP A 109 -1.68 23.00 1.00
N ASN A 110 -1.80 22.16 2.04
CA ASN A 110 -3.07 21.73 2.62
C ASN A 110 -3.86 22.89 3.22
N LEU A 111 -3.19 23.76 4.00
CA LEU A 111 -3.82 24.96 4.57
C LEU A 111 -4.23 25.94 3.46
N GLY A 112 -3.46 26.06 2.38
CA GLY A 112 -3.79 26.88 1.23
C GLY A 112 -5.08 26.42 0.53
N ALA A 113 -5.21 25.11 0.29
CA ALA A 113 -6.43 24.53 -0.27
C ALA A 113 -7.64 24.71 0.67
N VAL A 114 -7.45 24.51 1.97
CA VAL A 114 -8.51 24.73 2.96
C VAL A 114 -8.92 26.21 3.06
N TYR A 115 -7.97 27.13 2.95
CA TYR A 115 -8.28 28.56 2.92
C TYR A 115 -9.18 28.94 1.74
N TYR A 116 -8.97 28.32 0.57
CA TYR A 116 -9.86 28.45 -0.59
C TYR A 116 -11.26 27.93 -0.29
N ILE A 117 -11.39 26.74 0.32
CA ILE A 117 -12.70 26.16 0.67
C ILE A 117 -13.45 27.05 1.67
N LEU A 118 -12.73 27.63 2.63
CA LEU A 118 -13.32 28.53 3.63
C LEU A 118 -13.77 29.87 3.03
N ASN A 119 -13.03 30.40 2.05
CA ASN A 119 -13.25 31.74 1.51
C ASN A 119 -13.34 31.77 -0.03
N PRO A 120 -14.30 31.05 -0.65
CA PRO A 120 -14.38 30.93 -2.11
C PRO A 120 -14.64 32.27 -2.81
N SER A 121 -15.30 33.23 -2.15
CA SER A 121 -15.58 34.55 -2.69
C SER A 121 -14.33 35.39 -2.98
N ILE A 122 -13.21 35.10 -2.30
CA ILE A 122 -11.92 35.76 -2.54
C ILE A 122 -11.29 35.28 -3.86
N PHE A 123 -11.73 34.12 -4.36
CA PHE A 123 -11.30 33.49 -5.60
C PHE A 123 -12.45 33.44 -6.60
N SER A 124 -13.19 34.55 -6.77
CA SER A 124 -14.41 34.61 -7.59
C SER A 124 -14.23 34.24 -9.07
N ASP A 125 -12.99 34.28 -9.56
CA ASP A 125 -12.56 33.88 -10.90
C ASP A 125 -12.15 32.39 -11.01
N VAL A 126 -12.10 31.68 -9.88
CA VAL A 126 -11.79 30.26 -9.78
C VAL A 126 -13.07 29.48 -9.52
N SER A 127 -13.65 28.88 -10.57
CA SER A 127 -14.81 28.00 -10.44
C SER A 127 -14.41 26.53 -10.50
N PRO A 128 -15.02 25.63 -9.70
CA PRO A 128 -14.77 24.19 -9.77
C PRO A 128 -14.91 23.65 -11.21
N GLY A 129 -13.84 23.10 -11.77
CA GLY A 129 -13.81 22.51 -13.11
C GLY A 129 -13.53 23.47 -14.27
N ALA A 130 -13.27 24.76 -14.00
CA ALA A 130 -12.76 25.70 -15.00
C ALA A 130 -11.23 25.81 -14.94
N LEU A 131 -10.61 26.17 -16.06
CA LEU A 131 -9.16 26.35 -16.15
C LEU A 131 -8.73 27.54 -15.28
N ILE A 132 -7.96 27.29 -14.24
CA ILE A 132 -7.45 28.34 -13.34
C ILE A 132 -6.29 29.05 -14.04
N THR A 133 -6.46 30.34 -14.34
CA THR A 133 -5.39 31.16 -14.93
C THR A 133 -4.32 31.47 -13.87
N ARG A 134 -3.08 31.07 -14.14
CA ARG A 134 -1.89 31.42 -13.33
C ARG A 134 -1.51 32.89 -13.62
N ASP A 135 -2.23 33.83 -13.02
CA ASP A 135 -1.96 35.27 -13.21
C ASP A 135 -0.70 35.68 -12.43
N GLU A 136 0.31 36.17 -13.16
CA GLU A 136 1.58 36.60 -12.57
C GLU A 136 1.48 37.95 -11.83
N ASN A 137 0.42 38.72 -12.04
CA ASN A 137 0.26 40.08 -11.52
C ASN A 137 -0.29 40.14 -10.08
N ILE A 138 -0.54 38.99 -9.44
CA ILE A 138 -1.03 38.93 -8.06
C ILE A 138 0.09 39.37 -7.11
N ILE A 139 -0.12 40.50 -6.43
CA ILE A 139 0.86 41.12 -5.51
C ILE A 139 1.05 40.29 -4.23
N ASP A 140 0.00 39.60 -3.77
CA ASP A 140 0.05 38.77 -2.56
C ASP A 140 0.68 37.40 -2.86
N PRO A 141 1.86 37.09 -2.28
CA PRO A 141 2.61 35.86 -2.58
C PRO A 141 1.88 34.59 -2.11
N VAL A 142 1.12 34.65 -1.01
CA VAL A 142 0.37 33.51 -0.50
C VAL A 142 -0.83 33.23 -1.39
N MET A 143 -1.55 34.28 -1.83
CA MET A 143 -2.67 34.10 -2.76
C MET A 143 -2.22 33.54 -4.11
N LYS A 144 -1.04 33.96 -4.59
CA LYS A 144 -0.42 33.42 -5.79
C LYS A 144 -0.06 31.94 -5.61
N LEU A 145 0.54 31.56 -4.47
CA LEU A 145 0.86 30.18 -4.14
C LEU A 145 -0.39 29.29 -4.12
N ILE A 146 -1.45 29.73 -3.43
CA ILE A 146 -2.71 28.98 -3.33
C ILE A 146 -3.31 28.74 -4.71
N ARG A 147 -3.37 29.76 -5.57
CA ARG A 147 -3.91 29.63 -6.94
C ARG A 147 -3.10 28.65 -7.79
N ASN A 148 -1.77 28.72 -7.73
CA ASN A 148 -0.92 27.80 -8.48
C ASN A 148 -1.10 26.35 -8.00
N ASN A 149 -1.18 26.15 -6.69
CA ASN A 149 -1.42 24.83 -6.11
C ASN A 149 -2.81 24.29 -6.50
N LEU A 150 -3.85 25.12 -6.46
CA LEU A 150 -5.20 24.73 -6.88
C LEU A 150 -5.28 24.39 -8.36
N ALA A 151 -4.56 25.13 -9.21
CA ALA A 151 -4.46 24.84 -10.65
C ALA A 151 -3.85 23.46 -10.88
N GLY A 152 -2.71 23.16 -10.23
CA GLY A 152 -2.10 21.83 -10.27
C GLY A 152 -3.04 20.74 -9.74
N PHE A 153 -3.70 20.98 -8.61
CA PHE A 153 -4.61 20.02 -7.99
C PHE A 153 -5.77 19.62 -8.91
N GLN A 154 -6.37 20.60 -9.62
CA GLN A 154 -7.44 20.34 -10.58
C GLN A 154 -6.95 19.71 -11.89
N GLU A 155 -5.79 20.16 -12.41
CA GLU A 155 -5.16 19.59 -13.62
C GLU A 155 -4.86 18.09 -13.47
N HIS A 156 -4.52 17.65 -12.25
CA HIS A 156 -4.23 16.26 -11.91
C HIS A 156 -5.43 15.46 -11.40
N GLY A 157 -6.65 16.02 -11.49
CA GLY A 157 -7.89 15.33 -11.18
C GLY A 157 -8.22 15.20 -9.69
N GLY A 158 -7.59 16.01 -8.83
CA GLY A 158 -7.94 16.11 -7.42
C GLY A 158 -9.31 16.77 -7.23
N MET A 159 -10.15 16.18 -6.38
CA MET A 159 -11.43 16.76 -5.97
C MET A 159 -11.33 17.31 -4.56
N LEU A 160 -11.52 18.63 -4.41
CA LEU A 160 -11.56 19.25 -3.08
C LEU A 160 -12.87 18.87 -2.38
N PRO A 161 -12.84 18.62 -1.07
CA PRO A 161 -14.05 18.34 -0.32
C PRO A 161 -14.95 19.58 -0.23
N ASP A 162 -16.26 19.38 -0.18
CA ASP A 162 -17.26 20.46 -0.05
C ASP A 162 -17.09 21.28 1.25
N LYS A 163 -16.46 20.68 2.27
CA LYS A 163 -16.13 21.30 3.56
C LYS A 163 -14.72 20.86 3.99
N PRO A 164 -13.95 21.73 4.67
CA PRO A 164 -12.65 21.33 5.17
C PRO A 164 -12.84 20.29 6.28
N THR A 165 -12.03 19.23 6.23
CA THR A 165 -12.00 18.17 7.25
C THR A 165 -10.58 18.04 7.78
N ILE A 166 -10.44 17.63 9.05
CA ILE A 166 -9.12 17.41 9.66
C ILE A 166 -8.36 16.32 8.91
N ASN A 167 -9.06 15.28 8.43
CA ASN A 167 -8.45 14.21 7.62
C ASN A 167 -7.77 14.77 6.35
N PHE A 168 -8.43 15.68 5.63
CA PHE A 168 -7.84 16.30 4.45
C PHE A 168 -6.55 17.09 4.77
N LEU A 169 -6.50 17.73 5.94
CA LEU A 169 -5.32 18.47 6.41
C LEU A 169 -4.12 17.57 6.75
N GLU A 170 -4.37 16.31 7.11
CA GLU A 170 -3.35 15.33 7.48
C GLU A 170 -2.87 14.45 6.32
N GLU A 171 -3.69 14.29 5.27
CA GLU A 171 -3.38 13.49 4.10
C GLU A 171 -2.26 14.09 3.23
N ASP A 172 -1.55 13.21 2.53
CA ASP A 172 -0.54 13.58 1.53
C ASP A 172 -1.22 13.72 0.17
N HIS A 173 -1.24 14.95 -0.34
CA HIS A 173 -1.79 15.31 -1.65
C HIS A 173 -0.71 15.68 -2.68
N GLY A 174 0.54 15.27 -2.45
CA GLY A 174 1.70 15.68 -3.25
C GLY A 174 1.57 15.35 -4.74
N GLU A 175 0.98 14.20 -5.07
CA GLU A 175 0.70 13.81 -6.47
C GLU A 175 -0.20 14.81 -7.18
N PHE A 176 -1.15 15.44 -6.47
CA PHE A 176 -2.06 16.43 -7.05
C PHE A 176 -1.44 17.82 -7.12
N PHE A 177 -0.59 18.19 -6.16
CA PHE A 177 0.07 19.50 -6.12
C PHE A 177 1.36 19.58 -6.97
N GLU A 178 1.75 18.52 -7.68
CA GLU A 178 3.06 18.37 -8.33
C GLU A 178 4.24 18.59 -7.35
N ARG A 179 4.06 18.15 -6.11
CA ARG A 179 5.07 18.26 -5.05
C ARG A 179 5.58 16.90 -4.64
N ASN A 180 6.88 16.82 -4.40
CA ASN A 180 7.50 15.65 -3.78
C ASN A 180 7.83 15.98 -2.32
N TYR A 181 7.02 15.47 -1.39
CA TYR A 181 7.25 15.62 0.05
C TYR A 181 8.25 14.58 0.61
N SER A 182 9.02 13.92 -0.25
CA SER A 182 10.07 12.98 0.17
C SER A 182 11.00 13.61 1.21
N GLU A 183 11.22 12.86 2.29
CA GLU A 183 12.23 13.18 3.30
C GLU A 183 13.63 12.68 2.88
N ALA A 184 13.73 11.99 1.73
CA ALA A 184 14.98 11.47 1.21
C ALA A 184 15.72 12.50 0.34
N VAL A 185 17.05 12.47 0.44
CA VAL A 185 17.97 13.24 -0.38
C VAL A 185 18.65 12.30 -1.37
N GLU A 186 18.48 12.56 -2.65
CA GLU A 186 19.23 11.86 -3.70
C GLU A 186 20.61 12.50 -3.85
N TRP A 187 21.66 11.73 -3.59
CA TRP A 187 23.04 12.10 -3.90
C TRP A 187 23.81 10.84 -4.31
N ASN A 188 24.87 11.00 -5.10
CA ASN A 188 25.65 9.86 -5.60
C ASN A 188 26.56 9.31 -4.49
N ASP A 189 26.11 8.25 -3.82
CA ASP A 189 26.75 7.67 -2.63
C ASP A 189 27.63 6.44 -2.94
N ALA A 190 27.77 6.03 -4.21
CA ALA A 190 28.45 4.80 -4.59
C ALA A 190 29.94 4.80 -4.21
N GLU A 191 30.65 5.88 -4.54
CA GLU A 191 32.06 6.07 -4.16
C GLU A 191 32.21 6.19 -2.64
N PHE A 192 31.29 6.91 -2.00
CA PHE A 192 31.27 7.07 -0.55
C PHE A 192 31.13 5.73 0.18
N HIS A 193 30.17 4.90 -0.23
CA HIS A 193 29.94 3.57 0.34
C HIS A 193 31.10 2.61 0.06
N PHE A 194 31.73 2.70 -1.11
CA PHE A 194 32.91 1.90 -1.43
C PHE A 194 34.07 2.20 -0.47
N ILE A 195 34.44 3.48 -0.31
CA ILE A 195 35.53 3.89 0.60
C ILE A 195 35.17 3.57 2.06
N ARG A 196 33.92 3.81 2.47
CA ARG A 196 33.43 3.44 3.81
C ARG A 196 33.57 1.95 4.07
N LYS A 197 33.24 1.09 3.10
CA LYS A 197 33.40 -0.36 3.22
C LYS A 197 34.86 -0.73 3.44
N ILE A 198 35.80 -0.17 2.66
CA ILE A 198 37.25 -0.41 2.82
C ILE A 198 37.71 -0.04 4.24
N LEU A 199 37.27 1.11 4.75
CA LEU A 199 37.65 1.59 6.09
C LEU A 199 37.02 0.78 7.23
N SER A 200 35.92 0.06 6.97
CA SER A 200 35.23 -0.80 7.92
C SER A 200 35.77 -2.23 7.98
N VAL A 201 36.60 -2.64 7.02
CA VAL A 201 37.33 -3.92 7.06
C VAL A 201 38.27 -3.91 8.27
N ASN A 202 38.67 -5.11 8.74
CA ASN A 202 39.62 -5.27 9.83
C ASN A 202 40.78 -4.26 9.72
N PRO A 203 41.03 -3.43 10.76
CA PRO A 203 42.02 -2.35 10.71
C PRO A 203 43.40 -2.79 10.25
N LYS A 204 43.80 -4.03 10.56
CA LYS A 204 45.09 -4.59 10.12
C LYS A 204 45.16 -4.80 8.61
N ILE A 205 44.05 -5.20 7.98
CA ILE A 205 43.94 -5.43 6.54
C ILE A 205 43.86 -4.09 5.81
N SER A 206 43.01 -3.18 6.29
CA SER A 206 42.91 -1.84 5.68
C SER A 206 44.22 -1.07 5.79
N GLN A 207 44.93 -1.19 6.93
CA GLN A 207 46.22 -0.54 7.11
C GLN A 207 47.29 -1.12 6.18
N ALA A 208 47.37 -2.45 6.07
CA ALA A 208 48.29 -3.10 5.13
C ALA A 208 48.01 -2.70 3.65
N LEU A 209 46.73 -2.53 3.28
CA LEU A 209 46.33 -2.06 1.95
C LEU A 209 46.84 -0.63 1.67
N PHE A 210 46.65 0.29 2.63
CA PHE A 210 47.10 1.68 2.47
C PHE A 210 48.62 1.86 2.64
N GLU A 211 49.30 0.95 3.34
CA GLU A 211 50.76 0.88 3.37
C GLU A 211 51.33 0.38 2.02
N ALA A 212 50.64 -0.54 1.35
CA ALA A 212 51.04 -1.05 0.03
C ALA A 212 50.85 0.01 -1.08
N ASP A 213 49.76 0.80 -1.02
CA ASP A 213 49.55 1.93 -1.92
C ASP A 213 48.96 3.14 -1.18
N PRO A 214 49.81 4.06 -0.70
CA PRO A 214 49.36 5.28 -0.02
C PRO A 214 48.58 6.25 -0.92
N THR A 215 48.66 6.12 -2.25
CA THR A 215 47.92 7.03 -3.17
C THR A 215 46.41 6.82 -3.09
N LEU A 216 45.96 5.64 -2.65
CA LEU A 216 44.56 5.33 -2.38
C LEU A 216 43.96 6.27 -1.31
N LEU A 217 44.74 6.66 -0.30
CA LEU A 217 44.28 7.59 0.74
C LEU A 217 44.07 9.00 0.20
N GLN A 218 44.92 9.42 -0.75
CA GLN A 218 44.75 10.72 -1.42
C GLN A 218 43.49 10.72 -2.28
N SER A 219 43.28 9.68 -3.09
CA SER A 219 42.07 9.54 -3.92
C SER A 219 40.80 9.48 -3.07
N ALA A 220 40.82 8.70 -1.98
CA ALA A 220 39.71 8.63 -1.03
C ALA A 220 39.40 9.99 -0.38
N ALA A 221 40.44 10.73 0.03
CA ALA A 221 40.28 12.06 0.60
C ALA A 221 39.73 13.07 -0.41
N GLU A 222 40.15 13.03 -1.67
CA GLU A 222 39.65 13.90 -2.74
C GLU A 222 38.17 13.62 -3.07
N SER A 223 37.77 12.35 -3.16
CA SER A 223 36.36 11.96 -3.33
C SER A 223 35.48 12.40 -2.15
N TYR A 224 35.96 12.25 -0.92
CA TYR A 224 35.26 12.74 0.27
C TYR A 224 35.18 14.27 0.36
N VAL A 225 36.20 15.00 -0.07
CA VAL A 225 36.14 16.47 -0.15
C VAL A 225 35.04 16.91 -1.12
N LYS A 226 34.96 16.28 -2.30
CA LYS A 226 33.90 16.56 -3.29
C LYS A 226 32.51 16.28 -2.71
N THR A 227 32.35 15.11 -2.09
CA THR A 227 31.12 14.71 -1.39
C THR A 227 30.70 15.73 -0.34
N TYR A 228 31.65 16.17 0.50
CA TYR A 228 31.37 17.12 1.56
C TYR A 228 30.87 18.46 1.01
N ARG A 229 31.47 18.94 -0.09
CA ARG A 229 31.03 20.17 -0.77
C ARG A 229 29.61 20.05 -1.30
N GLU A 230 29.29 18.98 -2.02
CA GLU A 230 27.94 18.75 -2.57
C GLU A 230 26.88 18.72 -1.44
N LEU A 231 27.18 18.06 -0.33
CA LEU A 231 26.29 18.04 0.84
C LEU A 231 26.15 19.41 1.51
N PHE A 232 27.21 20.22 1.54
CA PHE A 232 27.17 21.55 2.12
C PHE A 232 26.39 22.55 1.25
N GLU A 233 26.49 22.44 -0.08
CA GLU A 233 25.67 23.20 -1.02
C GLU A 233 24.19 22.83 -0.86
N LEU A 234 23.89 21.53 -0.75
CA LEU A 234 22.54 21.06 -0.51
C LEU A 234 21.99 21.55 0.84
N LEU A 235 22.79 21.48 1.91
CA LEU A 235 22.42 22.04 3.21
C LEU A 235 22.00 23.51 3.08
N SER A 236 22.81 24.32 2.37
CA SER A 236 22.58 25.75 2.21
C SER A 236 21.27 26.00 1.44
N LYS A 237 21.03 25.23 0.38
CA LYS A 237 19.80 25.28 -0.42
C LYS A 237 18.56 24.94 0.43
N GLU A 238 18.57 23.79 1.11
CA GLU A 238 17.43 23.32 1.90
C GLU A 238 17.14 24.25 3.09
N THR A 239 18.17 24.85 3.68
CA THR A 239 18.01 25.85 4.74
C THR A 239 17.36 27.13 4.20
N TYR A 240 17.77 27.57 3.01
CA TYR A 240 17.17 28.74 2.36
C TYR A 240 15.70 28.49 2.00
N GLU A 241 15.38 27.34 1.38
CA GLU A 241 14.01 26.96 1.05
C GLU A 241 13.12 26.88 2.30
N LEU A 242 13.61 26.28 3.39
CA LEU A 242 12.89 26.26 4.67
C LEU A 242 12.63 27.68 5.19
N SER A 243 13.61 28.59 5.10
CA SER A 243 13.44 29.97 5.56
C SER A 243 12.37 30.74 4.76
N GLU A 244 12.32 30.54 3.44
CA GLU A 244 11.30 31.13 2.57
C GLU A 244 9.90 30.58 2.89
N MET A 245 9.79 29.28 3.15
CA MET A 245 8.52 28.67 3.59
C MET A 245 8.05 29.25 4.93
N MET A 246 8.96 29.37 5.91
CA MET A 246 8.64 29.95 7.22
C MET A 246 8.23 31.42 7.11
N ASN A 247 8.89 32.21 6.24
CA ASN A 247 8.51 33.58 5.95
C ASN A 247 7.09 33.65 5.38
N THR A 248 6.80 32.82 4.38
CA THR A 248 5.48 32.75 3.73
C THR A 248 4.38 32.32 4.70
N MET A 249 4.70 31.42 5.64
CA MET A 249 3.74 30.90 6.60
C MET A 249 3.45 31.90 7.74
N PHE A 250 4.46 32.57 8.28
CA PHE A 250 4.36 33.31 9.55
C PHE A 250 4.66 34.81 9.51
N VAL A 251 5.41 35.29 8.51
CA VAL A 251 6.04 36.62 8.55
C VAL A 251 5.34 37.62 7.62
N GLY A 252 4.98 38.77 8.17
CA GLY A 252 4.35 39.88 7.44
C GLY A 252 2.82 39.79 7.35
N GLU A 253 2.21 40.84 6.81
CA GLU A 253 0.74 40.97 6.70
C GLU A 253 0.13 40.00 5.67
N ASN A 254 0.94 39.51 4.75
CA ASN A 254 0.54 38.55 3.72
C ASN A 254 0.76 37.09 4.15
N ALA A 255 1.25 36.83 5.37
CA ALA A 255 1.50 35.48 5.86
C ALA A 255 0.23 34.60 5.84
N LEU A 256 0.40 33.31 5.56
CA LEU A 256 -0.71 32.37 5.51
C LEU A 256 -1.51 32.34 6.83
N ILE A 257 -0.83 32.37 7.97
CA ILE A 257 -1.48 32.41 9.28
C ILE A 257 -2.27 33.71 9.48
N GLU A 258 -1.81 34.84 8.94
CA GLU A 258 -2.57 36.10 9.05
C GLU A 258 -3.88 36.04 8.24
N LYS A 259 -3.93 35.25 7.15
CA LYS A 259 -5.18 34.99 6.42
C LYS A 259 -6.22 34.24 7.27
N PHE A 260 -5.78 33.28 8.09
CA PHE A 260 -6.67 32.62 9.06
C PHE A 260 -7.08 33.57 10.19
N ASN A 261 -6.18 34.43 10.67
CA ASN A 261 -6.51 35.49 11.65
C ASN A 261 -7.61 36.44 11.13
N LEU A 262 -7.53 36.84 9.87
CA LEU A 262 -8.55 37.68 9.21
C LEU A 262 -9.87 36.93 9.05
N THR A 263 -9.82 35.63 8.72
CA THR A 263 -11.02 34.80 8.61
C THR A 263 -11.74 34.69 9.96
N LEU A 264 -10.99 34.54 11.07
CA LEU A 264 -11.55 34.57 12.43
C LEU A 264 -12.12 35.94 12.82
N ASP A 265 -11.52 37.05 12.37
CA ASP A 265 -12.06 38.40 12.61
C ASP A 265 -13.39 38.61 11.88
N LEU A 266 -13.47 38.20 10.61
CA LEU A 266 -14.70 38.25 9.82
C LEU A 266 -15.79 37.37 10.43
N PHE A 267 -15.42 36.22 10.99
CA PHE A 267 -16.33 35.35 11.73
C PHE A 267 -16.82 35.99 13.03
N ASN A 268 -15.92 36.55 13.85
CA ASN A 268 -16.30 37.17 15.11
C ASN A 268 -17.20 38.41 14.93
N THR A 269 -17.00 39.15 13.83
CA THR A 269 -17.80 40.32 13.46
C THR A 269 -19.14 39.98 12.79
N GLY A 270 -19.38 38.70 12.46
CA GLY A 270 -20.63 38.22 11.85
C GLY A 270 -20.73 38.42 10.34
N TYR A 271 -19.64 38.83 9.68
CA TYR A 271 -19.58 38.97 8.21
C TYR A 271 -19.26 37.66 7.49
N SER A 272 -18.71 36.66 8.20
CA SER A 272 -18.47 35.33 7.64
C SER A 272 -19.70 34.44 7.76
N THR A 273 -20.04 33.73 6.69
CA THR A 273 -21.11 32.70 6.67
C THR A 273 -20.61 31.30 7.04
N ILE A 274 -19.34 31.17 7.43
CA ILE A 274 -18.72 29.88 7.75
C ILE A 274 -19.24 29.39 9.11
N PRO A 275 -19.70 28.13 9.23
CA PRO A 275 -20.11 27.57 10.51
C PRO A 275 -18.97 27.53 11.54
N SER A 276 -19.29 27.87 12.80
CA SER A 276 -18.39 27.78 13.97
C SER A 276 -17.73 26.41 14.09
N THR A 277 -18.50 25.37 13.79
CA THR A 277 -18.12 23.97 13.89
C THR A 277 -17.20 23.46 12.78
N VAL A 278 -16.96 24.28 11.76
CA VAL A 278 -16.03 23.99 10.66
C VAL A 278 -14.79 24.86 10.79
N LEU A 279 -14.99 26.16 11.05
CA LEU A 279 -13.88 27.12 11.13
C LEU A 279 -12.99 26.84 12.34
N LEU A 280 -13.56 26.69 13.53
CA LEU A 280 -12.79 26.59 14.78
C LEU A 280 -11.93 25.31 14.85
N PRO A 281 -12.41 24.11 14.49
CA PRO A 281 -11.53 22.93 14.46
C PRO A 281 -10.40 23.05 13.44
N THR A 282 -10.68 23.67 12.29
CA THR A 282 -9.69 23.91 11.23
C THR A 282 -8.57 24.84 11.69
N THR A 283 -8.92 25.97 12.32
CA THR A 283 -7.95 26.94 12.83
C THR A 283 -7.22 26.43 14.07
N GLU A 284 -7.86 25.59 14.90
CA GLU A 284 -7.20 24.90 16.01
C GLU A 284 -6.14 23.91 15.50
N TRP A 285 -6.45 23.13 14.46
CA TRP A 285 -5.48 22.26 13.83
C TRP A 285 -4.30 23.05 13.26
N ALA A 286 -4.58 24.14 12.52
CA ALA A 286 -3.56 25.01 11.96
C ALA A 286 -2.63 25.56 13.05
N LEU A 287 -3.18 26.00 14.19
CA LEU A 287 -2.43 26.49 15.34
C LEU A 287 -1.54 25.40 15.95
N LYS A 288 -2.11 24.22 16.26
CA LYS A 288 -1.37 23.10 16.87
C LYS A 288 -0.23 22.63 15.96
N LYS A 289 -0.52 22.46 14.66
CA LYS A 289 0.48 22.04 13.67
C LYS A 289 1.59 23.07 13.53
N SER A 290 1.25 24.36 13.45
CA SER A 290 2.22 25.45 13.38
C SER A 290 3.16 25.46 14.58
N LYS A 291 2.62 25.34 15.81
CA LYS A 291 3.43 25.25 17.04
C LYS A 291 4.36 24.05 17.03
N SER A 292 3.85 22.88 16.62
CA SER A 292 4.67 21.67 16.50
C SER A 292 5.84 21.84 15.51
N LEU A 293 5.61 22.49 14.36
CA LEU A 293 6.66 22.73 13.38
C LEU A 293 7.70 23.74 13.88
N LEU A 294 7.28 24.76 14.63
CA LEU A 294 8.17 25.74 15.27
C LEU A 294 9.02 25.10 16.38
N ASP A 295 8.44 24.16 17.14
CA ASP A 295 9.18 23.38 18.14
C ASP A 295 10.21 22.45 17.48
N GLU A 296 9.84 21.77 16.39
CA GLU A 296 10.77 20.94 15.61
C GLU A 296 11.90 21.81 15.02
N TYR A 297 11.58 23.00 14.50
CA TYR A 297 12.59 23.99 14.09
C TYR A 297 13.53 24.35 15.24
N LYS A 298 13.01 24.69 16.41
CA LYS A 298 13.82 25.03 17.59
C LYS A 298 14.72 23.86 18.02
N GLN A 299 14.23 22.62 17.95
CA GLN A 299 15.04 21.42 18.24
C GLN A 299 16.17 21.24 17.24
N ILE A 300 15.90 21.48 15.95
CA ILE A 300 16.91 21.39 14.89
C ILE A 300 17.90 22.54 15.05
N PHE A 301 17.47 23.80 14.97
CA PHE A 301 18.34 24.98 14.89
C PHE A 301 18.88 25.45 16.26
N GLY A 302 18.36 24.92 17.38
CA GLY A 302 18.78 25.26 18.74
C GLY A 302 18.30 26.63 19.24
N SER A 303 17.67 27.42 18.36
CA SER A 303 17.12 28.74 18.64
C SER A 303 15.73 28.87 18.01
N PRO A 304 14.81 29.66 18.60
CA PRO A 304 13.52 29.95 17.97
C PRO A 304 13.74 30.79 16.71
N PHE A 305 12.83 30.68 15.75
CA PHE A 305 12.88 31.49 14.54
C PHE A 305 12.66 32.98 14.89
N ALA A 306 13.65 33.82 14.61
CA ALA A 306 13.69 35.19 15.11
C ALA A 306 12.66 36.13 14.45
N ALA A 307 12.25 35.81 13.22
CA ALA A 307 11.33 36.65 12.44
C ALA A 307 9.84 36.37 12.72
N ILE A 308 9.51 35.47 13.67
CA ILE A 308 8.11 35.21 14.05
C ILE A 308 7.52 36.50 14.64
N GLY A 309 6.54 37.08 13.94
CA GLY A 309 5.71 38.16 14.47
C GLY A 309 4.61 37.63 15.38
N ASN A 310 3.69 38.50 15.80
CA ASN A 310 2.61 38.12 16.73
C ASN A 310 1.45 37.35 16.06
N SER A 311 1.62 36.81 14.84
CA SER A 311 0.56 36.17 14.06
C SER A 311 0.04 34.90 14.73
N ILE A 312 0.94 34.06 15.28
CA ILE A 312 0.58 32.84 16.02
C ILE A 312 -0.11 33.17 17.35
N ASP A 313 0.39 34.15 18.10
CA ASP A 313 -0.19 34.55 19.39
C ASP A 313 -1.59 35.16 19.22
N LYS A 314 -1.77 35.98 18.17
CA LYS A 314 -3.10 36.49 17.76
C LYS A 314 -4.05 35.32 17.45
N LEU A 315 -3.58 34.32 16.70
CA LEU A 315 -4.39 33.16 16.33
C LEU A 315 -4.80 32.37 17.58
N GLU A 316 -3.88 32.12 18.50
CA GLU A 316 -4.15 31.42 19.76
C GLU A 316 -5.16 32.16 20.63
N THR A 317 -5.00 33.48 20.78
CA THR A 317 -5.90 34.30 21.60
C THR A 317 -7.32 34.26 21.04
N LYS A 318 -7.48 34.55 19.74
CA LYS A 318 -8.77 34.52 19.04
C LYS A 318 -9.40 33.12 19.06
N GLN A 319 -8.58 32.08 18.84
CA GLN A 319 -9.05 30.71 18.86
C GLN A 319 -9.61 30.34 20.23
N THR A 320 -8.90 30.69 21.31
CA THR A 320 -9.31 30.39 22.68
C THR A 320 -10.60 31.12 23.06
N GLU A 321 -10.70 32.41 22.72
CA GLU A 321 -11.90 33.23 22.96
C GLU A 321 -13.12 32.68 22.21
N LEU A 322 -12.98 32.40 20.92
CA LEU A 322 -14.09 31.92 20.07
C LEU A 322 -14.47 30.47 20.42
N THR A 323 -13.52 29.60 20.72
CA THR A 323 -13.80 28.22 21.16
C THR A 323 -14.58 28.22 22.47
N THR A 324 -14.25 29.13 23.39
CA THR A 324 -15.02 29.31 24.63
C THR A 324 -16.44 29.81 24.35
N LYS A 325 -16.58 30.81 23.47
CA LYS A 325 -17.88 31.40 23.09
C LYS A 325 -18.82 30.41 22.39
N TYR A 326 -18.28 29.52 21.55
CA TYR A 326 -19.05 28.54 20.76
C TYR A 326 -18.94 27.10 21.27
N GLY A 327 -18.45 26.89 22.50
CA GLY A 327 -18.17 25.56 23.06
C GLY A 327 -19.40 24.64 23.12
N HIS A 328 -20.61 25.18 23.30
CA HIS A 328 -21.84 24.39 23.28
C HIS A 328 -22.17 23.86 21.87
N GLU A 329 -21.92 24.63 20.81
CA GLU A 329 -22.15 24.20 19.42
C GLU A 329 -21.11 23.15 18.99
N LEU A 330 -19.85 23.35 19.39
CA LEU A 330 -18.76 22.41 19.14
C LEU A 330 -18.98 21.07 19.84
N SER A 331 -19.40 21.08 21.12
CA SER A 331 -19.73 19.85 21.85
C SER A 331 -20.97 19.17 21.30
N ALA A 332 -22.00 19.91 20.88
CA ALA A 332 -23.18 19.34 20.23
C ALA A 332 -22.85 18.68 18.87
N GLN A 333 -21.96 19.28 18.08
CA GLN A 333 -21.49 18.67 16.83
C GLN A 333 -20.57 17.49 17.09
N LYS A 334 -19.66 17.58 18.06
CA LYS A 334 -18.81 16.46 18.48
C LYS A 334 -19.66 15.28 18.95
N ASN A 335 -20.72 15.52 19.74
CA ASN A 335 -21.66 14.49 20.16
C ASN A 335 -22.48 13.92 18.98
N LYS A 336 -22.76 14.71 17.93
CA LYS A 336 -23.43 14.25 16.70
C LYS A 336 -22.48 13.47 15.77
N GLU A 337 -21.21 13.87 15.69
CA GLU A 337 -20.16 13.17 14.97
C GLU A 337 -19.76 11.88 15.69
N GLU A 338 -19.72 11.89 17.02
CA GLU A 338 -19.63 10.71 17.90
C GLU A 338 -20.88 9.83 17.71
N ALA A 339 -22.10 10.37 17.64
CA ALA A 339 -23.31 9.60 17.32
C ALA A 339 -23.37 9.07 15.87
N ALA A 340 -22.77 9.77 14.90
CA ALA A 340 -22.66 9.33 13.51
C ALA A 340 -21.52 8.31 13.32
N SER A 341 -20.45 8.42 14.11
CA SER A 341 -19.37 7.43 14.22
C SER A 341 -19.70 6.30 15.21
N GLN A 342 -20.79 6.38 15.98
CA GLN A 342 -21.40 5.29 16.76
C GLN A 342 -22.00 4.18 15.90
N GLY A 343 -22.16 4.41 14.60
CA GLY A 343 -22.28 3.32 13.63
C GLY A 343 -21.04 2.40 13.60
N SER A 344 -19.89 2.89 14.07
CA SER A 344 -18.61 2.18 14.23
C SER A 344 -18.13 2.04 15.69
N GLU A 345 -18.63 2.84 16.63
CA GLU A 345 -18.18 2.86 18.04
C GLU A 345 -18.81 1.76 18.93
N THR A 346 -19.84 1.06 18.43
CA THR A 346 -20.38 -0.15 19.08
C THR A 346 -19.35 -1.27 19.25
N ILE A 347 -18.19 -1.20 18.57
CA ILE A 347 -17.12 -2.20 18.64
C ILE A 347 -16.24 -2.04 19.89
N ARG A 348 -16.10 -0.82 20.43
CA ARG A 348 -15.20 -0.51 21.56
C ARG A 348 -15.90 -0.41 22.92
N ALA A 349 -17.21 -0.14 22.91
CA ALA A 349 -18.02 -0.02 24.13
C ALA A 349 -18.24 -1.40 24.79
N GLY A 350 -17.30 -1.83 25.65
CA GLY A 350 -17.44 -3.04 26.47
C GLY A 350 -16.14 -3.85 26.68
N ILE A 351 -15.04 -3.51 26.01
CA ILE A 351 -13.77 -4.22 26.16
C ILE A 351 -12.98 -3.62 27.34
N ASP A 352 -12.89 -4.34 28.46
CA ASP A 352 -11.99 -3.97 29.56
C ASP A 352 -10.54 -4.20 29.15
N THR A 353 -9.84 -3.12 28.84
CA THR A 353 -8.44 -3.13 28.39
C THR A 353 -7.47 -3.70 29.44
N LYS A 354 -7.81 -3.65 30.74
CA LYS A 354 -6.97 -4.25 31.79
C LYS A 354 -7.14 -5.76 31.83
N ALA A 355 -8.38 -6.26 31.75
CA ALA A 355 -8.65 -7.69 31.66
C ALA A 355 -8.03 -8.28 30.39
N LEU A 356 -8.12 -7.58 29.27
CA LEU A 356 -7.54 -8.01 27.99
C LEU A 356 -6.02 -8.15 28.06
N LYS A 357 -5.32 -7.19 28.68
CA LYS A 357 -3.86 -7.26 28.88
C LYS A 357 -3.47 -8.45 29.75
N MET A 358 -4.27 -8.79 30.77
CA MET A 358 -4.02 -9.99 31.59
C MET A 358 -4.24 -11.27 30.80
N GLU A 359 -5.31 -11.36 30.00
CA GLU A 359 -5.64 -12.54 29.20
C GLU A 359 -4.60 -12.80 28.10
N LEU A 360 -4.09 -11.74 27.46
CA LEU A 360 -3.10 -11.83 26.39
C LEU A 360 -1.65 -11.78 26.87
N LEU A 361 -1.39 -11.75 28.18
CA LEU A 361 -0.03 -11.76 28.70
C LEU A 361 0.68 -13.08 28.36
N ASN A 362 1.91 -12.99 27.85
CA ASN A 362 2.70 -14.11 27.36
C ASN A 362 1.98 -14.92 26.25
N SER A 363 1.33 -14.23 25.31
CA SER A 363 0.55 -14.85 24.24
C SER A 363 1.34 -15.92 23.46
N ALA A 364 2.61 -15.64 23.17
CA ALA A 364 3.50 -16.57 22.47
C ALA A 364 3.63 -17.90 23.24
N SER A 365 3.79 -17.84 24.56
CA SER A 365 3.87 -19.05 25.40
C SER A 365 2.54 -19.79 25.46
N GLN A 366 1.41 -19.07 25.52
CA GLN A 366 0.08 -19.69 25.50
C GLN A 366 -0.14 -20.49 24.20
N ILE A 367 0.20 -19.90 23.05
CA ILE A 367 0.09 -20.53 21.73
C ILE A 367 0.99 -21.76 21.62
N LEU A 368 2.28 -21.62 21.97
CA LEU A 368 3.26 -22.70 21.86
C LEU A 368 2.88 -23.88 22.78
N ASN A 369 2.48 -23.61 24.02
CA ASN A 369 2.01 -24.64 24.96
C ASN A 369 0.72 -25.34 24.48
N TYR A 370 -0.20 -24.59 23.86
CA TYR A 370 -1.41 -25.16 23.31
C TYR A 370 -1.11 -26.11 22.13
N SER A 371 -0.19 -25.72 21.25
CA SER A 371 0.17 -26.45 20.03
C SER A 371 0.90 -27.78 20.26
N GLN A 372 1.55 -27.97 21.42
CA GLN A 372 2.33 -29.18 21.76
C GLN A 372 3.32 -29.56 20.65
N VAL A 373 4.03 -28.56 20.11
CA VAL A 373 5.16 -28.75 19.20
C VAL A 373 6.38 -29.23 19.98
N ASP A 374 7.31 -29.89 19.28
CA ASP A 374 8.54 -30.40 19.85
C ASP A 374 9.33 -29.32 20.63
N PRO A 375 9.78 -29.60 21.87
CA PRO A 375 10.47 -28.62 22.71
C PRO A 375 11.74 -28.02 22.09
N GLU A 376 12.48 -28.78 21.26
CA GLU A 376 13.68 -28.29 20.60
C GLU A 376 13.34 -27.25 19.54
N SER A 377 12.32 -27.55 18.73
CA SER A 377 11.76 -26.63 17.73
C SER A 377 11.22 -25.33 18.37
N VAL A 378 10.59 -25.44 19.55
CA VAL A 378 10.11 -24.28 20.32
C VAL A 378 11.26 -23.41 20.82
N LYS A 379 12.36 -24.03 21.28
CA LYS A 379 13.55 -23.32 21.76
C LYS A 379 14.27 -22.58 20.62
N GLU A 380 14.43 -23.22 19.46
CA GLU A 380 14.97 -22.58 18.27
C GLU A 380 14.10 -21.40 17.82
N PHE A 381 12.78 -21.62 17.71
CA PHE A 381 11.82 -20.59 17.34
C PHE A 381 11.88 -19.37 18.29
N SER A 382 11.91 -19.61 19.60
CA SER A 382 11.99 -18.54 20.60
C SER A 382 13.29 -17.73 20.47
N THR A 383 14.41 -18.41 20.22
CA THR A 383 15.73 -17.77 20.01
C THR A 383 15.72 -16.90 18.75
N LEU A 384 15.15 -17.42 17.66
CA LEU A 384 15.01 -16.68 16.39
C LEU A 384 14.05 -15.51 16.52
N MET A 385 12.97 -15.65 17.30
CA MET A 385 12.01 -14.57 17.54
C MET A 385 12.63 -13.42 18.33
N VAL A 386 13.43 -13.71 19.37
CA VAL A 386 14.19 -12.68 20.11
C VAL A 386 15.17 -11.97 19.18
N LYS A 387 15.87 -12.71 18.32
CA LYS A 387 16.76 -12.12 17.30
C LYS A 387 15.99 -11.27 16.29
N LEU A 388 14.80 -11.69 15.86
CA LEU A 388 13.97 -10.92 14.95
C LEU A 388 13.51 -9.59 15.58
N LYS A 389 13.11 -9.63 16.86
CA LYS A 389 12.67 -8.45 17.62
C LYS A 389 13.80 -7.44 17.89
N SER A 390 15.08 -7.85 17.84
CA SER A 390 16.20 -6.93 18.02
C SER A 390 16.53 -6.12 16.76
N PHE A 391 15.98 -6.49 15.60
CA PHE A 391 16.11 -5.71 14.38
C PHE A 391 15.25 -4.45 14.40
N LYS A 392 15.75 -3.38 13.78
CA LYS A 392 15.01 -2.11 13.65
C LYS A 392 13.70 -2.29 12.88
N ASN A 393 13.74 -3.07 11.80
CA ASN A 393 12.55 -3.47 11.04
C ASN A 393 12.62 -4.97 10.72
N PRO A 394 11.80 -5.80 11.37
CA PRO A 394 11.68 -7.23 11.10
C PRO A 394 11.35 -7.61 9.65
N LEU A 395 10.80 -6.69 8.86
CA LEU A 395 10.35 -6.93 7.49
C LEU A 395 11.38 -6.55 6.42
N ASP A 396 12.55 -6.04 6.80
CA ASP A 396 13.58 -5.62 5.84
C ASP A 396 13.97 -6.77 4.89
N PRO A 397 14.12 -6.51 3.57
CA PRO A 397 14.33 -7.54 2.56
C PRO A 397 15.77 -8.11 2.56
N GLU A 398 16.61 -7.76 3.53
CA GLU A 398 17.98 -8.26 3.64
C GLU A 398 18.04 -9.81 3.67
N PRO A 399 19.04 -10.44 3.03
CA PRO A 399 19.12 -11.90 2.92
C PRO A 399 19.09 -12.64 4.26
N ASP A 400 19.78 -12.11 5.28
CA ASP A 400 19.85 -12.71 6.61
C ASP A 400 18.51 -12.62 7.34
N ASN A 401 17.85 -11.46 7.30
CA ASN A 401 16.51 -11.26 7.87
C ASN A 401 15.48 -12.16 7.17
N ARG A 402 15.57 -12.25 5.83
CA ARG A 402 14.72 -13.15 5.04
C ARG A 402 14.95 -14.63 5.37
N LYS A 403 16.17 -15.04 5.74
CA LYS A 403 16.46 -16.42 6.18
C LYS A 403 15.82 -16.70 7.54
N ILE A 404 15.98 -15.78 8.49
CA ILE A 404 15.37 -15.87 9.83
C ILE A 404 13.84 -15.95 9.72
N ARG A 405 13.21 -15.03 8.96
CA ARG A 405 11.76 -15.05 8.72
C ARG A 405 11.27 -16.36 8.13
N ARG A 406 12.00 -16.95 7.16
CA ARG A 406 11.63 -18.24 6.56
C ARG A 406 11.70 -19.40 7.55
N THR A 407 12.72 -19.45 8.40
CA THR A 407 12.81 -20.48 9.44
C THR A 407 11.68 -20.33 10.45
N ILE A 408 11.40 -19.10 10.91
CA ILE A 408 10.27 -18.81 11.81
C ILE A 408 8.95 -19.20 11.16
N ALA A 409 8.74 -18.86 9.88
CA ALA A 409 7.51 -19.16 9.15
C ALA A 409 7.25 -20.68 9.07
N LYS A 410 8.29 -21.49 8.85
CA LYS A 410 8.15 -22.95 8.80
C LYS A 410 7.59 -23.50 10.11
N THR A 411 8.19 -23.13 11.24
CA THR A 411 7.70 -23.57 12.56
C THR A 411 6.34 -22.96 12.89
N TYR A 412 6.08 -21.71 12.48
CA TYR A 412 4.79 -21.06 12.67
C TYR A 412 3.65 -21.85 11.99
N TRP A 413 3.84 -22.33 10.77
CA TRP A 413 2.82 -23.13 10.08
C TRP A 413 2.62 -24.51 10.71
N GLU A 414 3.66 -25.12 11.28
CA GLU A 414 3.53 -26.33 12.08
C GLU A 414 2.72 -26.08 13.36
N VAL A 415 3.01 -24.98 14.08
CA VAL A 415 2.25 -24.52 15.25
C VAL A 415 0.78 -24.24 14.87
N TYR A 416 0.55 -23.56 13.75
CA TYR A 416 -0.79 -23.24 13.24
C TYR A 416 -1.58 -24.52 12.96
N LYS A 417 -1.00 -25.47 12.22
CA LYS A 417 -1.66 -26.74 11.87
C LYS A 417 -2.06 -27.53 13.12
N LYS A 418 -1.13 -27.73 14.06
CA LYS A 418 -1.42 -28.46 15.30
C LYS A 418 -2.46 -27.75 16.17
N SER A 419 -2.35 -26.43 16.29
CA SER A 419 -3.31 -25.63 17.05
C SER A 419 -4.71 -25.69 16.43
N PHE A 420 -4.82 -25.64 15.10
CA PHE A 420 -6.10 -25.73 14.41
C PHE A 420 -6.76 -27.11 14.58
N SER A 421 -6.00 -28.21 14.42
CA SER A 421 -6.54 -29.56 14.65
C SER A 421 -7.06 -29.73 16.09
N LYS A 422 -6.29 -29.25 17.07
CA LYS A 422 -6.70 -29.30 18.47
C LYS A 422 -7.90 -28.41 18.76
N TRP A 423 -7.98 -27.24 18.14
CA TRP A 423 -9.11 -26.32 18.25
C TRP A 423 -10.40 -26.93 17.69
N LEU A 424 -10.33 -27.67 16.59
CA LEU A 424 -11.48 -28.44 16.08
C LEU A 424 -11.89 -29.54 17.06
N GLN A 425 -10.93 -30.31 17.58
CA GLN A 425 -11.19 -31.40 18.53
C GLN A 425 -11.79 -30.91 19.86
N SER A 426 -11.40 -29.71 20.31
CA SER A 426 -11.91 -29.09 21.55
C SER A 426 -13.24 -28.35 21.38
N GLY A 427 -13.94 -28.54 20.26
CA GLY A 427 -15.22 -27.86 20.01
C GLY A 427 -15.08 -26.34 19.89
N LYS A 428 -13.99 -25.88 19.27
CA LYS A 428 -13.64 -24.47 19.06
C LYS A 428 -13.34 -23.69 20.35
N GLN A 429 -13.04 -24.38 21.44
CA GLN A 429 -12.59 -23.76 22.69
C GLN A 429 -11.06 -23.71 22.74
N ALA A 430 -10.51 -22.50 22.71
CA ALA A 430 -9.08 -22.25 22.88
C ALA A 430 -8.84 -20.90 23.58
N PRO A 431 -7.65 -20.68 24.15
CA PRO A 431 -7.26 -19.36 24.65
C PRO A 431 -7.40 -18.29 23.56
N LYS A 432 -7.74 -17.05 23.95
CA LYS A 432 -7.95 -15.93 23.03
C LYS A 432 -6.77 -15.69 22.08
N ALA A 433 -5.54 -15.84 22.59
CA ALA A 433 -4.32 -15.73 21.79
C ALA A 433 -4.28 -16.73 20.62
N VAL A 434 -4.75 -17.97 20.83
CA VAL A 434 -4.83 -18.99 19.77
C VAL A 434 -5.88 -18.64 18.74
N GLU A 435 -7.05 -18.15 19.17
CA GLU A 435 -8.10 -17.71 18.25
C GLU A 435 -7.65 -16.54 17.37
N LEU A 436 -6.97 -15.55 17.95
CA LEU A 436 -6.38 -14.43 17.22
C LEU A 436 -5.30 -14.88 16.23
N MET A 437 -4.47 -15.86 16.61
CA MET A 437 -3.48 -16.44 15.69
C MET A 437 -4.16 -17.09 14.48
N LEU A 438 -5.15 -17.94 14.71
CA LEU A 438 -5.83 -18.68 13.66
C LEU A 438 -6.56 -17.77 12.68
N ARG A 439 -7.16 -16.67 13.17
CA ARG A 439 -7.95 -15.75 12.31
C ARG A 439 -7.11 -14.65 11.67
N TYR A 440 -6.16 -14.05 12.38
CA TYR A 440 -5.48 -12.83 11.96
C TYR A 440 -3.95 -12.92 11.91
N GLY A 441 -3.35 -14.06 12.27
CA GLY A 441 -1.90 -14.22 12.31
C GLY A 441 -1.23 -13.54 13.51
N TYR A 442 -1.99 -13.26 14.58
CA TYR A 442 -1.45 -12.78 15.86
C TYR A 442 -0.53 -13.82 16.51
N PHE A 443 0.49 -13.39 17.24
CA PHE A 443 1.38 -14.33 17.94
C PHE A 443 1.89 -13.82 19.28
N ASP A 444 2.19 -12.53 19.40
CA ASP A 444 2.84 -11.95 20.58
C ASP A 444 2.40 -10.50 20.76
N GLU A 445 2.07 -10.14 22.00
CA GLU A 445 1.54 -8.83 22.37
C GLU A 445 2.54 -7.69 22.14
N SER A 446 3.86 -7.96 22.12
CA SER A 446 4.90 -6.94 21.90
C SER A 446 5.14 -6.62 20.41
N LEU A 447 4.60 -7.42 19.50
CA LEU A 447 4.73 -7.20 18.05
C LEU A 447 3.69 -6.21 17.50
N LEU A 448 2.67 -5.88 18.29
CA LEU A 448 1.59 -4.97 17.96
C LEU A 448 1.44 -3.89 19.03
N ASP A 449 0.89 -2.75 18.63
CA ASP A 449 0.55 -1.69 19.57
C ASP A 449 -0.82 -1.98 20.22
N GLU A 450 -1.08 -1.39 21.38
CA GLU A 450 -2.28 -1.69 22.18
C GLU A 450 -3.58 -1.45 21.40
N GLY A 451 -3.63 -0.39 20.59
CA GLY A 451 -4.78 -0.09 19.73
C GLY A 451 -5.07 -1.18 18.70
N HIS A 452 -4.03 -1.78 18.11
CA HIS A 452 -4.17 -2.88 17.15
C HIS A 452 -4.77 -4.12 17.83
N ILE A 453 -4.32 -4.44 19.04
CA ILE A 453 -4.82 -5.61 19.79
C ILE A 453 -6.30 -5.43 20.14
N VAL A 454 -6.69 -4.25 20.62
CA VAL A 454 -8.09 -3.93 20.92
C VAL A 454 -8.97 -4.08 19.67
N GLU A 455 -8.49 -3.59 18.53
CA GLU A 455 -9.22 -3.70 17.27
C GLU A 455 -9.39 -5.16 16.82
N LEU A 456 -8.32 -5.96 16.81
CA LEU A 456 -8.39 -7.38 16.46
C LEU A 456 -9.40 -8.14 17.33
N VAL A 457 -9.39 -7.87 18.64
CA VAL A 457 -10.29 -8.51 19.60
C VAL A 457 -11.72 -8.05 19.38
N GLY A 458 -11.96 -6.76 19.13
CA GLY A 458 -13.28 -6.24 18.78
C GLY A 458 -13.87 -6.93 17.55
N ARG A 459 -13.04 -7.22 16.54
CA ARG A 459 -13.46 -7.92 15.31
C ARG A 459 -13.75 -9.40 15.52
N LEU A 460 -13.18 -10.06 16.53
CA LEU A 460 -13.52 -11.45 16.85
C LEU A 460 -15.00 -11.63 17.22
N TYR A 461 -15.56 -10.64 17.92
CA TYR A 461 -16.93 -10.68 18.44
C TYR A 461 -17.98 -10.19 17.43
N GLN A 462 -17.55 -9.66 16.28
CA GLN A 462 -18.48 -9.33 15.22
C GLN A 462 -19.07 -10.61 14.64
N GLY A 463 -20.40 -10.71 14.67
CA GLY A 463 -21.13 -11.78 14.01
C GLY A 463 -20.76 -11.80 12.53
N GLY A 464 -20.54 -13.00 11.98
CA GLY A 464 -20.43 -13.15 10.54
C GLY A 464 -21.78 -12.78 9.92
N GLY A 465 -21.82 -11.76 9.07
CA GLY A 465 -22.95 -11.58 8.16
C GLY A 465 -23.22 -12.87 7.39
N ASN A 466 -24.45 -13.06 6.93
CA ASN A 466 -24.83 -14.16 6.05
C ASN A 466 -24.84 -13.65 4.60
N PRO A 467 -23.67 -13.57 3.93
CA PRO A 467 -23.61 -13.13 2.53
C PRO A 467 -24.36 -14.11 1.63
N SER A 468 -24.89 -13.59 0.52
CA SER A 468 -25.49 -14.44 -0.51
C SER A 468 -24.42 -15.20 -1.30
N ALA A 469 -23.21 -14.64 -1.42
CA ALA A 469 -22.07 -15.27 -2.06
C ALA A 469 -21.31 -16.18 -1.07
N PRO A 470 -20.57 -17.19 -1.58
CA PRO A 470 -19.79 -18.12 -0.77
C PRO A 470 -18.50 -17.49 -0.22
N ILE A 471 -18.63 -16.69 0.83
CA ILE A 471 -17.51 -15.99 1.47
C ILE A 471 -17.19 -16.66 2.80
N HIS A 472 -15.99 -17.22 2.92
CA HIS A 472 -15.55 -18.02 4.07
C HIS A 472 -14.39 -17.32 4.77
N TYR A 473 -14.39 -17.34 6.11
CA TYR A 473 -13.15 -17.10 6.83
C TYR A 473 -12.21 -18.28 6.60
N GLY A 474 -10.90 -18.06 6.65
CA GLY A 474 -9.92 -19.12 6.43
C GLY A 474 -10.09 -20.30 7.38
N THR A 475 -10.52 -20.06 8.62
CA THR A 475 -10.88 -21.12 9.58
C THR A 475 -12.09 -21.92 9.13
N ASP A 476 -13.16 -21.26 8.66
CA ASP A 476 -14.38 -21.91 8.14
C ASP A 476 -14.05 -22.77 6.91
N TRP A 477 -13.14 -22.26 6.06
CA TRP A 477 -12.67 -22.96 4.88
C TRP A 477 -11.91 -24.24 5.22
N LEU A 478 -10.93 -24.15 6.13
CA LEU A 478 -10.15 -25.31 6.55
C LEU A 478 -11.03 -26.38 7.25
N GLU A 479 -12.07 -25.96 7.97
CA GLU A 479 -13.06 -26.87 8.56
C GLU A 479 -13.84 -27.65 7.48
N LYS A 480 -14.29 -26.99 6.41
CA LYS A 480 -14.99 -27.65 5.28
C LYS A 480 -14.12 -28.67 4.55
N ILE A 481 -12.82 -28.41 4.46
CA ILE A 481 -11.86 -29.35 3.90
C ILE A 481 -11.65 -30.54 4.84
N TYR A 482 -11.54 -30.27 6.15
CA TYR A 482 -11.42 -31.31 7.18
C TYR A 482 -12.65 -32.22 7.22
N SER A 483 -13.87 -31.66 7.11
CA SER A 483 -15.14 -32.39 7.08
C SER A 483 -15.44 -33.09 5.75
N ARG A 484 -14.60 -32.87 4.73
CA ARG A 484 -14.75 -33.38 3.35
C ARG A 484 -15.98 -32.85 2.61
N GLU A 485 -16.54 -31.72 3.03
CA GLU A 485 -17.60 -31.03 2.30
C GLU A 485 -17.11 -30.49 0.95
N VAL A 486 -15.84 -30.09 0.89
CA VAL A 486 -15.21 -29.47 -0.28
C VAL A 486 -13.89 -30.21 -0.60
N PRO A 487 -13.53 -30.39 -1.88
CA PRO A 487 -12.25 -31.01 -2.26
C PRO A 487 -11.05 -30.12 -1.91
N THR A 488 -9.87 -30.71 -1.73
CA THR A 488 -8.61 -29.97 -1.52
C THR A 488 -8.22 -29.14 -2.74
N SER A 489 -7.45 -28.08 -2.53
CA SER A 489 -6.91 -27.21 -3.57
C SER A 489 -5.79 -27.89 -4.36
N VAL A 490 -5.53 -27.41 -5.56
CA VAL A 490 -4.26 -27.69 -6.25
C VAL A 490 -3.12 -26.87 -5.64
N ASP A 491 -1.89 -27.30 -5.88
CA ASP A 491 -0.69 -26.56 -5.49
C ASP A 491 -0.21 -25.59 -6.59
N GLU A 492 0.92 -24.90 -6.33
CA GLU A 492 1.55 -23.96 -7.27
C GLU A 492 1.90 -24.58 -8.65
N LEU A 493 2.02 -25.91 -8.73
CA LEU A 493 2.29 -26.65 -9.96
C LEU A 493 1.03 -27.21 -10.62
N GLY A 494 -0.15 -26.96 -10.04
CA GLY A 494 -1.43 -27.48 -10.51
C GLY A 494 -1.68 -28.95 -10.15
N GLN A 495 -0.93 -29.52 -9.20
CA GLN A 495 -1.09 -30.91 -8.76
C GLN A 495 -2.16 -31.02 -7.69
N THR A 496 -3.04 -32.00 -7.86
CA THR A 496 -4.08 -32.35 -6.88
C THR A 496 -3.51 -33.15 -5.71
N PHE A 497 -4.24 -33.18 -4.58
CA PHE A 497 -3.92 -34.05 -3.44
C PHE A 497 -3.70 -35.51 -3.86
N PHE A 498 -4.53 -36.01 -4.77
CA PHE A 498 -4.46 -37.37 -5.27
C PHE A 498 -3.23 -37.64 -6.13
N GLU A 499 -2.84 -36.69 -6.96
CA GLU A 499 -1.60 -36.81 -7.76
C GLU A 499 -0.37 -36.83 -6.85
N LYS A 500 -0.36 -36.02 -5.78
CA LYS A 500 0.71 -36.05 -4.76
C LYS A 500 0.75 -37.38 -4.03
N LEU A 501 -0.38 -37.85 -3.51
CA LEU A 501 -0.46 -39.15 -2.85
C LEU A 501 0.02 -40.29 -3.76
N LYS A 502 -0.34 -40.25 -5.05
CA LYS A 502 0.12 -41.23 -6.04
C LYS A 502 1.64 -41.16 -6.27
N MET A 503 2.24 -39.97 -6.24
CA MET A 503 3.68 -39.80 -6.35
C MET A 503 4.43 -40.26 -5.10
N ASP A 504 3.85 -40.07 -3.92
CA ASP A 504 4.43 -40.50 -2.65
C ASP A 504 4.30 -42.02 -2.45
N LEU A 505 3.21 -42.61 -2.95
CA LEU A 505 2.89 -44.03 -2.86
C LEU A 505 3.10 -44.77 -4.19
N LYS A 506 4.18 -44.47 -4.93
CA LYS A 506 4.48 -45.05 -6.26
C LYS A 506 4.40 -46.58 -6.31
N ASP A 507 4.72 -47.25 -5.20
CA ASP A 507 4.77 -48.72 -5.10
C ASP A 507 3.42 -49.37 -4.74
N SER A 508 2.39 -48.58 -4.43
CA SER A 508 1.09 -49.07 -3.95
C SER A 508 0.07 -49.40 -5.06
N GLY A 509 0.39 -49.11 -6.33
CA GLY A 509 -0.45 -49.49 -7.48
C GLY A 509 -1.76 -48.70 -7.64
N ILE A 510 -1.94 -47.57 -6.93
CA ILE A 510 -3.14 -46.72 -7.00
C ILE A 510 -3.30 -46.12 -8.41
N LYS A 511 -4.41 -46.47 -9.09
CA LYS A 511 -4.71 -46.01 -10.46
C LYS A 511 -5.80 -44.94 -10.50
N SER A 512 -6.78 -45.00 -9.61
CA SER A 512 -7.89 -44.06 -9.52
C SER A 512 -8.11 -43.54 -8.08
N GLU A 513 -8.83 -42.42 -7.95
CA GLU A 513 -9.19 -41.79 -6.67
C GLU A 513 -9.97 -42.73 -5.73
N LYS A 514 -10.68 -43.71 -6.29
CA LYS A 514 -11.44 -44.72 -5.55
C LYS A 514 -10.56 -45.82 -4.93
N ASP A 515 -9.33 -45.95 -5.41
CA ASP A 515 -8.39 -47.00 -4.97
C ASP A 515 -7.53 -46.56 -3.79
N ILE A 516 -7.75 -45.35 -3.28
CA ILE A 516 -6.98 -44.77 -2.17
C ILE A 516 -7.46 -45.41 -0.87
N PRO A 517 -6.58 -46.05 -0.08
CA PRO A 517 -6.98 -46.62 1.20
C PRO A 517 -7.50 -45.52 2.14
N PRO A 518 -8.62 -45.75 2.87
CA PRO A 518 -9.20 -44.76 3.78
C PRO A 518 -8.23 -44.21 4.84
N ASP A 519 -7.19 -44.98 5.17
CA ASP A 519 -6.14 -44.62 6.12
C ASP A 519 -5.25 -43.46 5.64
N TYR A 520 -5.12 -43.27 4.32
CA TYR A 520 -4.33 -42.17 3.74
C TYR A 520 -5.17 -40.92 3.46
N ASP A 521 -6.49 -41.06 3.34
CA ASP A 521 -7.42 -39.97 3.07
C ASP A 521 -8.10 -39.47 4.35
N THR A 522 -7.35 -39.19 5.41
CA THR A 522 -7.89 -38.67 6.67
C THR A 522 -8.17 -37.17 6.61
N GLY A 523 -9.08 -36.67 7.45
CA GLY A 523 -9.33 -35.23 7.56
C GLY A 523 -8.06 -34.43 7.90
N GLU A 524 -7.16 -35.00 8.70
CA GLU A 524 -5.86 -34.41 9.04
C GLU A 524 -4.89 -34.37 7.84
N ALA A 525 -4.89 -35.42 7.01
CA ALA A 525 -4.09 -35.46 5.78
C ALA A 525 -4.57 -34.40 4.79
N ARG A 526 -5.89 -34.29 4.57
CA ARG A 526 -6.49 -33.26 3.71
C ARG A 526 -6.22 -31.84 4.22
N LEU A 527 -6.37 -31.61 5.52
CA LEU A 527 -6.03 -30.32 6.15
C LEU A 527 -4.56 -29.96 5.93
N GLY A 528 -3.64 -30.91 6.14
CA GLY A 528 -2.21 -30.70 5.90
C GLY A 528 -1.90 -30.39 4.43
N SER A 529 -2.57 -31.06 3.50
CA SER A 529 -2.43 -30.80 2.07
C SER A 529 -2.97 -29.42 1.69
N GLU A 530 -4.11 -29.00 2.23
CA GLU A 530 -4.72 -27.70 1.97
C GLU A 530 -3.86 -26.55 2.49
N ILE A 531 -3.34 -26.67 3.72
CA ILE A 531 -2.47 -25.65 4.31
C ILE A 531 -1.23 -25.45 3.44
N SER A 532 -0.56 -26.54 3.05
CA SER A 532 0.68 -26.48 2.28
C SER A 532 0.47 -26.10 0.80
N SER A 533 -0.63 -26.54 0.20
CA SER A 533 -0.86 -26.34 -1.24
C SER A 533 -1.47 -24.97 -1.53
N MET A 534 -2.39 -24.47 -0.70
CA MET A 534 -3.11 -23.21 -0.96
C MET A 534 -2.95 -22.19 0.16
N TYR A 535 -3.20 -22.55 1.42
CA TYR A 535 -3.37 -21.54 2.48
C TYR A 535 -2.07 -20.75 2.77
N GLU A 536 -0.97 -21.44 3.03
CA GLU A 536 0.34 -20.82 3.28
C GLU A 536 0.86 -20.04 2.06
N PRO A 537 0.87 -20.60 0.83
CA PRO A 537 1.25 -19.87 -0.37
C PRO A 537 0.42 -18.60 -0.59
N ASN A 538 -0.89 -18.65 -0.37
CA ASN A 538 -1.75 -17.47 -0.55
C ASN A 538 -1.50 -16.41 0.51
N VAL A 539 -1.30 -16.78 1.79
CA VAL A 539 -0.91 -15.80 2.82
C VAL A 539 0.38 -15.06 2.44
N ARG A 540 1.32 -15.75 1.78
CA ARG A 540 2.53 -15.15 1.20
C ARG A 540 2.23 -14.25 0.01
N LEU A 541 1.43 -14.69 -0.95
CA LEU A 541 1.18 -13.97 -2.20
C LEU A 541 0.28 -12.74 -2.00
N THR A 542 -0.74 -12.82 -1.13
CA THR A 542 -1.63 -11.69 -0.81
C THR A 542 -0.90 -10.56 -0.07
N SER A 543 0.23 -10.84 0.58
CA SER A 543 1.06 -9.81 1.22
C SER A 543 1.76 -8.86 0.24
N GLY A 544 1.72 -9.16 -1.06
CA GLY A 544 2.24 -8.30 -2.13
C GLY A 544 3.75 -8.45 -2.38
N ASN A 545 4.58 -8.28 -1.34
CA ASN A 545 6.04 -8.36 -1.45
C ASN A 545 6.59 -9.66 -0.84
N ILE A 546 6.97 -10.60 -1.71
CA ILE A 546 7.49 -11.92 -1.33
C ILE A 546 8.82 -11.82 -0.56
N ALA A 547 9.61 -10.75 -0.76
CA ALA A 547 10.91 -10.59 -0.09
C ALA A 547 10.76 -10.21 1.39
N SER A 548 9.76 -9.39 1.71
CA SER A 548 9.45 -8.92 3.08
C SER A 548 8.39 -9.75 3.80
N HIS A 549 7.80 -10.74 3.13
CA HIS A 549 6.74 -11.56 3.70
C HIS A 549 7.10 -12.16 5.07
N PHE A 550 6.14 -12.07 5.99
CA PHE A 550 6.15 -12.70 7.29
C PHE A 550 4.71 -13.12 7.66
N PRO A 551 4.45 -14.36 8.10
CA PRO A 551 3.08 -14.83 8.37
C PRO A 551 2.54 -14.36 9.73
N ILE A 552 3.40 -13.85 10.61
CA ILE A 552 2.99 -13.29 11.91
C ILE A 552 2.76 -11.78 11.73
N LEU A 553 1.57 -11.33 12.13
CA LEU A 553 1.18 -9.93 12.05
C LEU A 553 2.03 -9.09 13.01
N THR A 554 2.56 -7.98 12.52
CA THR A 554 3.37 -7.04 13.29
C THR A 554 2.98 -5.61 12.93
N LYS A 555 3.28 -4.65 13.81
CA LYS A 555 3.01 -3.22 13.57
C LYS A 555 3.68 -2.70 12.29
N TYR A 556 4.77 -3.31 11.85
CA TYR A 556 5.48 -2.92 10.63
C TYR A 556 4.72 -3.26 9.34
N HIS A 557 3.74 -4.17 9.40
CA HIS A 557 2.85 -4.41 8.27
C HIS A 557 1.73 -3.36 8.16
N ILE A 558 1.40 -2.70 9.27
CA ILE A 558 0.24 -1.80 9.40
C ILE A 558 0.71 -0.40 9.02
N THR A 559 0.62 -0.08 7.73
CA THR A 559 0.97 1.25 7.19
C THR A 559 -0.21 2.21 7.13
N ILE A 560 -1.43 1.69 7.22
CA ILE A 560 -2.71 2.39 7.22
C ILE A 560 -3.44 1.96 8.50
N PRO A 561 -4.26 2.82 9.15
CA PRO A 561 -5.03 2.44 10.34
C PRO A 561 -5.76 1.10 10.15
N LEU A 562 -5.61 0.19 11.11
CA LEU A 562 -6.06 -1.20 11.00
C LEU A 562 -7.57 -1.31 10.74
N GLU A 563 -8.35 -0.35 11.25
CA GLU A 563 -9.79 -0.22 11.04
C GLU A 563 -10.15 -0.03 9.56
N LYS A 564 -9.34 0.74 8.83
CA LYS A 564 -9.55 1.04 7.40
C LYS A 564 -9.12 -0.12 6.49
N CYS A 565 -8.20 -0.97 6.97
CA CYS A 565 -7.73 -2.12 6.21
C CYS A 565 -8.63 -3.35 6.36
N PHE A 566 -9.41 -3.43 7.43
CA PHE A 566 -10.20 -4.62 7.73
C PHE A 566 -11.22 -4.93 6.64
N VAL A 567 -11.23 -6.19 6.18
CA VAL A 567 -12.18 -6.68 5.18
C VAL A 567 -13.17 -7.64 5.84
N SER A 568 -14.44 -7.24 5.89
CA SER A 568 -15.53 -8.10 6.33
C SER A 568 -16.13 -8.91 5.17
N LYS A 569 -16.92 -9.94 5.49
CA LYS A 569 -17.72 -10.67 4.49
C LYS A 569 -18.68 -9.75 3.72
N GLU A 570 -19.21 -8.72 4.37
CA GLU A 570 -20.12 -7.74 3.75
C GLU A 570 -19.41 -6.82 2.76
N ASP A 571 -18.17 -6.43 3.04
CA ASP A 571 -17.39 -5.57 2.14
C ASP A 571 -17.05 -6.29 0.84
N VAL A 572 -16.70 -7.58 0.95
CA VAL A 572 -16.47 -8.45 -0.21
C VAL A 572 -17.76 -8.63 -1.02
N GLU A 573 -18.90 -8.87 -0.36
CA GLU A 573 -20.21 -8.96 -1.03
C GLU A 573 -20.56 -7.65 -1.75
N LYS A 574 -20.40 -6.48 -1.10
CA LYS A 574 -20.65 -5.17 -1.73
C LYS A 574 -19.76 -4.95 -2.96
N ALA A 575 -18.47 -5.28 -2.86
CA ALA A 575 -17.55 -5.19 -3.99
C ALA A 575 -17.95 -6.14 -5.13
N LEU A 576 -18.35 -7.37 -4.81
CA LEU A 576 -18.82 -8.36 -5.79
C LEU A 576 -20.09 -7.90 -6.50
N GLN A 577 -21.08 -7.41 -5.75
CA GLN A 577 -22.35 -6.93 -6.30
C GLN A 577 -22.15 -5.72 -7.20
N TYR A 578 -21.23 -4.81 -6.84
CA TYR A 578 -20.84 -3.70 -7.73
C TYR A 578 -20.34 -4.23 -9.09
N ILE A 579 -19.42 -5.18 -9.08
CA ILE A 579 -18.86 -5.74 -10.32
C ILE A 579 -19.94 -6.44 -11.14
N LEU A 580 -20.80 -7.24 -10.50
CA LEU A 580 -21.90 -7.95 -11.17
C LEU A 580 -23.00 -7.02 -11.69
N SER A 581 -23.20 -5.86 -11.07
CA SER A 581 -24.13 -4.83 -11.56
C SER A 581 -23.68 -4.23 -12.89
N VAL A 582 -22.38 -4.31 -13.20
CA VAL A 582 -21.79 -3.85 -14.46
C VAL A 582 -21.59 -5.02 -15.43
N ASP A 583 -20.85 -6.05 -15.02
CA ASP A 583 -20.59 -7.30 -15.75
C ASP A 583 -21.32 -8.47 -15.09
N TYR A 584 -22.59 -8.63 -15.46
CA TYR A 584 -23.41 -9.76 -15.02
C TYR A 584 -22.93 -11.12 -15.56
N THR A 585 -21.98 -11.13 -16.51
CA THR A 585 -21.47 -12.35 -17.16
C THR A 585 -20.19 -12.89 -16.52
N ALA A 586 -19.63 -12.21 -15.52
CA ALA A 586 -18.32 -12.50 -14.91
C ALA A 586 -18.11 -13.98 -14.53
N PHE A 587 -19.17 -14.66 -14.08
CA PHE A 587 -19.13 -16.05 -13.62
C PHE A 587 -20.04 -16.97 -14.44
N ASN A 588 -20.59 -16.49 -15.56
CA ASN A 588 -21.44 -17.29 -16.42
C ASN A 588 -20.59 -18.17 -17.32
N ARG A 589 -20.97 -19.45 -17.39
CA ARG A 589 -20.35 -20.43 -18.27
C ARG A 589 -21.36 -21.45 -18.73
N GLU A 590 -21.07 -22.05 -19.87
CA GLU A 590 -21.91 -23.06 -20.50
C GLU A 590 -21.75 -24.41 -19.80
N VAL A 591 -22.83 -24.90 -19.20
CA VAL A 591 -22.91 -26.19 -18.51
C VAL A 591 -23.96 -27.08 -19.17
N ILE A 592 -23.81 -28.40 -19.01
CA ILE A 592 -24.76 -29.37 -19.58
C ILE A 592 -25.85 -29.63 -18.54
N TYR A 593 -27.05 -29.13 -18.80
CA TYR A 593 -28.22 -29.46 -18.01
C TYR A 593 -28.83 -30.79 -18.49
N ARG A 594 -29.10 -31.68 -17.54
CA ARG A 594 -29.77 -32.97 -17.76
C ARG A 594 -30.93 -33.07 -16.78
N ASN A 595 -32.11 -33.39 -17.31
CA ASN A 595 -33.30 -33.63 -16.52
C ASN A 595 -34.13 -34.73 -17.19
N GLU A 596 -33.98 -35.96 -16.71
CA GLU A 596 -34.62 -37.14 -17.30
C GLU A 596 -36.15 -37.13 -17.11
N GLU A 597 -36.66 -36.48 -16.06
CA GLU A 597 -38.10 -36.40 -15.75
C GLU A 597 -38.86 -35.57 -16.79
N ILE A 598 -38.22 -34.54 -17.35
CA ILE A 598 -38.80 -33.63 -18.38
C ILE A 598 -38.28 -34.00 -19.79
N GLY A 599 -37.55 -35.12 -19.93
CA GLY A 599 -37.02 -35.61 -21.21
C GLY A 599 -35.83 -34.81 -21.77
N ILE A 600 -35.14 -34.05 -20.93
CA ILE A 600 -33.92 -33.30 -21.29
C ILE A 600 -32.70 -34.20 -21.13
N LYS A 601 -32.24 -34.79 -22.24
CA LYS A 601 -31.06 -35.67 -22.27
C LYS A 601 -29.74 -34.90 -22.07
N SER A 602 -29.59 -33.76 -22.74
CA SER A 602 -28.44 -32.86 -22.61
C SER A 602 -28.74 -31.54 -23.31
N GLU A 603 -28.81 -30.45 -22.56
CA GLU A 603 -28.98 -29.09 -23.08
C GLU A 603 -27.88 -28.19 -22.55
N PHE A 604 -27.32 -27.34 -23.40
CA PHE A 604 -26.31 -26.37 -22.97
C PHE A 604 -26.99 -25.11 -22.45
N VAL A 605 -26.70 -24.75 -21.20
CA VAL A 605 -27.27 -23.57 -20.53
C VAL A 605 -26.18 -22.73 -19.91
N GLN A 606 -26.37 -21.41 -19.92
CA GLN A 606 -25.51 -20.46 -19.23
C GLN A 606 -25.88 -20.43 -17.75
N ARG A 607 -24.95 -20.86 -16.89
CA ARG A 607 -25.12 -20.85 -15.44
C ARG A 607 -24.07 -19.98 -14.79
N SER A 608 -24.49 -19.11 -13.88
CA SER A 608 -23.58 -18.32 -13.05
C SER A 608 -23.11 -19.15 -11.86
N ILE A 609 -21.80 -19.35 -11.75
CA ILE A 609 -21.19 -20.13 -10.66
C ILE A 609 -20.12 -19.30 -9.97
N ILE A 610 -20.51 -18.64 -8.88
CA ILE A 610 -19.65 -17.76 -8.10
C ILE A 610 -18.54 -18.59 -7.41
N PRO A 611 -17.26 -18.19 -7.51
CA PRO A 611 -16.14 -18.86 -6.85
C PRO A 611 -16.21 -18.70 -5.32
N ASP A 612 -15.53 -19.57 -4.59
CA ASP A 612 -15.37 -19.42 -3.14
C ASP A 612 -14.36 -18.30 -2.84
N PHE A 613 -14.78 -17.31 -2.04
CA PHE A 613 -13.91 -16.23 -1.56
C PHE A 613 -13.42 -16.59 -0.16
N ILE A 614 -12.10 -16.62 0.04
CA ILE A 614 -11.47 -17.13 1.26
C ILE A 614 -10.64 -16.02 1.89
N LEU A 615 -11.04 -15.57 3.08
CA LEU A 615 -10.30 -14.57 3.85
C LEU A 615 -9.15 -15.24 4.62
N VAL A 616 -7.90 -14.97 4.22
CA VAL A 616 -6.70 -15.56 4.81
C VAL A 616 -6.03 -14.63 5.82
N PRO A 617 -5.32 -15.13 6.85
CA PRO A 617 -4.65 -14.34 7.88
C PRO A 617 -3.41 -13.65 7.31
N SER A 618 -3.64 -12.61 6.50
CA SER A 618 -2.63 -11.85 5.79
C SER A 618 -3.03 -10.39 5.72
N ILE A 619 -2.03 -9.54 5.50
CA ILE A 619 -2.16 -8.11 5.29
C ILE A 619 -1.38 -7.71 4.03
N GLY A 620 -2.03 -7.00 3.12
CA GLY A 620 -1.36 -6.50 1.92
C GLY A 620 -2.28 -6.04 0.80
N PRO A 621 -1.70 -5.60 -0.33
CA PRO A 621 -2.42 -4.94 -1.42
C PRO A 621 -2.79 -5.90 -2.55
N LYS A 622 -2.89 -7.22 -2.32
CA LYS A 622 -3.17 -8.19 -3.39
C LYS A 622 -4.25 -9.19 -3.03
N ILE A 623 -5.14 -9.43 -3.98
CA ILE A 623 -6.11 -10.52 -3.96
C ILE A 623 -5.67 -11.54 -5.01
N MET A 624 -5.60 -12.81 -4.59
CA MET A 624 -5.06 -13.87 -5.40
C MET A 624 -6.18 -14.75 -5.94
N MET A 625 -6.31 -14.80 -7.26
CA MET A 625 -7.07 -15.88 -7.91
C MET A 625 -6.20 -17.12 -7.90
N TRP A 626 -6.58 -18.13 -7.10
CA TRP A 626 -5.79 -19.34 -6.88
C TRP A 626 -6.07 -20.42 -7.91
N GLN A 627 -7.35 -20.71 -8.15
CA GLN A 627 -7.78 -21.71 -9.12
C GLN A 627 -9.13 -21.32 -9.71
N ASP A 628 -9.33 -21.58 -10.99
CA ASP A 628 -10.56 -21.28 -11.72
C ASP A 628 -11.61 -22.40 -11.61
N LEU A 629 -11.15 -23.64 -11.42
CA LEU A 629 -11.97 -24.84 -11.20
C LEU A 629 -11.41 -25.65 -10.03
N SER A 630 -12.29 -26.23 -9.20
CA SER A 630 -11.87 -27.18 -8.16
C SER A 630 -11.78 -28.62 -8.68
N ILE A 631 -12.40 -28.90 -9.84
CA ILE A 631 -12.34 -30.19 -10.52
C ILE A 631 -11.87 -29.92 -11.95
N PHE A 632 -10.65 -30.33 -12.29
CA PHE A 632 -10.05 -30.09 -13.61
C PHE A 632 -10.39 -31.14 -14.67
N ARG A 633 -10.80 -32.36 -14.25
CA ARG A 633 -11.09 -33.47 -15.16
C ARG A 633 -12.29 -34.29 -14.66
N GLY A 634 -13.12 -34.76 -15.59
CA GLY A 634 -14.28 -35.61 -15.30
C GLY A 634 -15.61 -34.87 -15.28
N ALA A 635 -16.67 -35.59 -14.91
CA ALA A 635 -18.02 -35.03 -14.80
C ALA A 635 -18.09 -33.96 -13.71
N GLY A 636 -18.82 -32.86 -13.96
CA GLY A 636 -18.95 -31.75 -13.01
C GLY A 636 -17.79 -30.75 -13.00
N SER A 637 -16.75 -30.93 -13.83
CA SER A 637 -15.61 -29.99 -13.91
C SER A 637 -16.06 -28.56 -14.20
N LYS A 638 -16.87 -28.34 -15.24
CA LYS A 638 -17.41 -27.00 -15.59
C LYS A 638 -18.39 -26.44 -14.57
N GLU A 639 -18.91 -27.27 -13.67
CA GLU A 639 -19.82 -26.87 -12.60
C GLU A 639 -19.08 -26.58 -11.28
N SER A 640 -17.80 -26.94 -11.21
CA SER A 640 -16.98 -26.80 -10.00
C SER A 640 -16.57 -25.35 -9.75
N ARG A 641 -16.54 -24.94 -8.48
CA ARG A 641 -16.21 -23.56 -8.08
C ARG A 641 -14.71 -23.31 -8.11
N GLY A 642 -14.28 -22.13 -8.54
CA GLY A 642 -12.91 -21.67 -8.32
C GLY A 642 -12.72 -21.08 -6.93
N ARG A 643 -11.50 -20.58 -6.65
CA ARG A 643 -11.10 -20.03 -5.35
C ARG A 643 -10.33 -18.73 -5.51
N ILE A 644 -10.74 -17.72 -4.75
CA ILE A 644 -10.09 -16.41 -4.69
C ILE A 644 -9.75 -16.13 -3.23
N CYS A 645 -8.47 -15.91 -2.95
CA CYS A 645 -7.94 -15.64 -1.62
C CYS A 645 -7.76 -14.14 -1.41
N ILE A 646 -8.34 -13.64 -0.32
CA ILE A 646 -8.37 -12.23 0.06
C ILE A 646 -7.66 -12.09 1.42
N PRO A 647 -6.73 -11.16 1.61
CA PRO A 647 -6.16 -10.90 2.93
C PRO A 647 -7.22 -10.30 3.86
N HIS A 648 -7.22 -10.66 5.15
CA HIS A 648 -8.10 -10.03 6.14
C HIS A 648 -7.90 -8.51 6.25
N PHE A 649 -6.69 -8.04 5.92
CA PHE A 649 -6.37 -6.62 5.92
C PHE A 649 -5.85 -6.20 4.54
N VAL A 650 -6.63 -5.40 3.81
CA VAL A 650 -6.25 -4.88 2.49
C VAL A 650 -5.63 -3.50 2.65
N THR A 651 -4.40 -3.33 2.16
CA THR A 651 -3.68 -2.05 2.19
C THR A 651 -3.91 -1.28 0.88
N GLY A 652 -5.15 -0.88 0.61
CA GLY A 652 -5.56 -0.18 -0.60
C GLY A 652 -7.06 -0.32 -0.90
N ASP A 653 -7.46 -0.07 -2.15
CA ASP A 653 -8.86 -0.19 -2.56
C ASP A 653 -9.24 -1.66 -2.84
N LEU A 654 -10.08 -2.23 -1.98
CA LEU A 654 -10.64 -3.57 -2.11
C LEU A 654 -11.30 -3.78 -3.49
N LYS A 655 -12.02 -2.77 -4.00
CA LYS A 655 -12.76 -2.89 -5.28
C LYS A 655 -11.80 -3.07 -6.45
N THR A 656 -10.73 -2.28 -6.50
CA THR A 656 -9.71 -2.39 -7.53
C THR A 656 -9.05 -3.77 -7.53
N PHE A 657 -8.65 -4.29 -6.37
CA PHE A 657 -8.03 -5.62 -6.30
C PHE A 657 -9.01 -6.76 -6.62
N MET A 658 -10.30 -6.61 -6.25
CA MET A 658 -11.35 -7.56 -6.64
C MET A 658 -11.57 -7.58 -8.15
N LEU A 659 -11.53 -6.42 -8.82
CA LEU A 659 -11.61 -6.34 -10.29
C LEU A 659 -10.47 -7.09 -10.97
N GLU A 660 -9.23 -6.89 -10.49
CA GLU A 660 -8.06 -7.59 -11.03
C GLU A 660 -8.17 -9.11 -10.85
N ALA A 661 -8.57 -9.57 -9.68
CA ALA A 661 -8.74 -10.99 -9.39
C ALA A 661 -9.85 -11.64 -10.22
N ILE A 662 -10.99 -10.96 -10.40
CA ILE A 662 -12.10 -11.44 -11.24
C ILE A 662 -11.72 -11.43 -12.73
N ALA A 663 -10.96 -10.44 -13.19
CA ALA A 663 -10.45 -10.43 -14.55
C ALA A 663 -9.50 -11.62 -14.81
N ALA A 664 -8.58 -11.87 -13.88
CA ALA A 664 -7.68 -13.02 -13.94
C ALA A 664 -8.46 -14.35 -13.91
N PHE A 665 -9.48 -14.44 -13.05
CA PHE A 665 -10.38 -15.60 -12.99
C PHE A 665 -11.07 -15.85 -14.33
N ARG A 666 -11.66 -14.80 -14.93
CA ARG A 666 -12.35 -14.89 -16.22
C ARG A 666 -11.40 -15.34 -17.34
N TRP A 667 -10.18 -14.80 -17.35
CA TRP A 667 -9.16 -15.16 -18.33
C TRP A 667 -8.77 -16.65 -18.24
N GLU A 668 -8.43 -17.14 -17.05
CA GLU A 668 -8.02 -18.54 -16.88
C GLU A 668 -9.20 -19.51 -17.05
N LEU A 669 -10.40 -19.15 -16.58
CA LEU A 669 -11.60 -19.95 -16.79
C LEU A 669 -11.90 -20.13 -18.28
N CYS A 670 -11.75 -19.08 -19.09
CA CYS A 670 -11.96 -19.17 -20.53
C CYS A 670 -10.92 -20.09 -21.19
N LYS A 671 -9.64 -19.97 -20.81
CA LYS A 671 -8.56 -20.86 -21.29
C LYS A 671 -8.84 -22.32 -20.96
N ASN A 672 -9.20 -22.62 -19.73
CA ASN A 672 -9.46 -23.99 -19.30
C ASN A 672 -10.74 -24.56 -19.92
N THR A 673 -11.77 -23.74 -20.14
CA THR A 673 -13.02 -24.17 -20.78
C THR A 673 -12.83 -24.52 -22.26
N LEU A 674 -11.99 -23.76 -22.98
CA LEU A 674 -11.70 -23.97 -24.41
C LEU A 674 -10.56 -24.97 -24.65
N GLY A 675 -9.75 -25.27 -23.63
CA GLY A 675 -8.66 -26.22 -23.75
C GLY A 675 -7.67 -25.79 -24.84
N PRO A 676 -7.32 -26.64 -25.82
CA PRO A 676 -6.39 -26.28 -26.90
C PRO A 676 -6.83 -25.10 -27.77
N ASP A 677 -8.14 -24.84 -27.86
CA ASP A 677 -8.72 -23.82 -28.75
C ASP A 677 -8.77 -22.41 -28.13
N TRP A 678 -8.19 -22.21 -26.96
CA TRP A 678 -8.26 -20.93 -26.23
C TRP A 678 -7.70 -19.72 -27.01
N ASN A 679 -6.79 -19.95 -27.95
CA ASN A 679 -6.19 -18.93 -28.82
C ASN A 679 -6.54 -19.14 -30.31
N ASN A 680 -7.60 -19.90 -30.59
CA ASN A 680 -8.01 -20.18 -31.96
C ASN A 680 -8.98 -19.08 -32.44
N VAL A 681 -8.51 -18.21 -33.34
CA VAL A 681 -9.32 -17.11 -33.93
C VAL A 681 -10.53 -17.63 -34.71
N GLY A 682 -10.51 -18.90 -35.15
CA GLY A 682 -11.66 -19.56 -35.78
C GLY A 682 -12.83 -19.82 -34.83
N ILE A 683 -12.56 -19.84 -33.51
CA ILE A 683 -13.57 -19.99 -32.44
C ILE A 683 -13.54 -18.71 -31.61
N PRO A 684 -14.41 -17.72 -31.92
CA PRO A 684 -14.37 -16.43 -31.25
C PRO A 684 -14.57 -16.57 -29.75
N SER A 685 -13.58 -16.12 -29.00
CA SER A 685 -13.59 -16.10 -27.54
C SER A 685 -12.87 -14.85 -27.04
N ILE A 686 -13.10 -14.51 -25.77
CA ILE A 686 -12.45 -13.34 -25.17
C ILE A 686 -10.92 -13.47 -25.18
N THR A 687 -10.39 -14.67 -24.93
CA THR A 687 -8.95 -14.93 -24.92
C THR A 687 -8.38 -14.91 -26.33
N ALA A 688 -9.03 -15.54 -27.31
CA ALA A 688 -8.55 -15.55 -28.69
C ALA A 688 -8.56 -14.14 -29.31
N ASP A 689 -9.68 -13.42 -29.21
CA ASP A 689 -9.81 -12.06 -29.78
C ASP A 689 -8.85 -11.07 -29.09
N TYR A 690 -8.65 -11.19 -27.78
CA TYR A 690 -7.74 -10.31 -27.04
C TYR A 690 -6.26 -10.66 -27.26
N THR A 691 -5.89 -11.94 -27.33
CA THR A 691 -4.52 -12.35 -27.68
C THR A 691 -4.17 -11.94 -29.11
N ASP A 692 -5.10 -12.07 -30.06
CA ASP A 692 -4.92 -11.55 -31.43
C ASP A 692 -4.66 -10.03 -31.43
N TYR A 693 -5.46 -9.27 -30.67
CA TYR A 693 -5.22 -7.84 -30.46
C TYR A 693 -3.82 -7.55 -29.91
N VAL A 694 -3.40 -8.23 -28.84
CA VAL A 694 -2.08 -8.01 -28.22
C VAL A 694 -0.93 -8.34 -29.20
N GLN A 695 -1.09 -9.34 -30.07
CA GLN A 695 -0.08 -9.72 -31.05
C GLN A 695 -0.04 -8.78 -32.27
N PHE A 696 -1.19 -8.29 -32.73
CA PHE A 696 -1.32 -7.61 -34.02
C PHE A 696 -1.73 -6.13 -33.95
N PHE A 697 -1.85 -5.52 -32.76
CA PHE A 697 -2.26 -4.11 -32.63
C PHE A 697 -1.40 -3.13 -33.47
N LYS A 698 -0.10 -3.40 -33.64
CA LYS A 698 0.80 -2.59 -34.48
C LYS A 698 0.35 -2.50 -35.94
N LYS A 699 -0.28 -3.57 -36.45
CA LYS A 699 -0.80 -3.67 -37.83
C LYS A 699 -2.27 -3.23 -37.95
N SER A 700 -2.96 -2.99 -36.84
CA SER A 700 -4.37 -2.58 -36.86
C SER A 700 -4.57 -1.25 -37.59
N LYS A 701 -5.59 -1.19 -38.45
CA LYS A 701 -6.01 0.04 -39.14
C LYS A 701 -6.90 0.93 -38.26
N ASP A 702 -7.43 0.38 -37.17
CA ASP A 702 -8.34 1.06 -36.26
C ASP A 702 -7.62 1.87 -35.15
N LEU A 703 -6.27 1.88 -35.17
CA LEU A 703 -5.43 2.57 -34.20
C LEU A 703 -4.53 3.59 -34.90
N SER A 704 -4.47 4.81 -34.36
CA SER A 704 -3.53 5.85 -34.83
C SER A 704 -2.08 5.49 -34.50
N PRO A 705 -1.08 6.04 -35.22
CA PRO A 705 0.34 5.81 -34.91
C PRO A 705 0.72 6.15 -33.47
N GLU A 706 0.26 7.31 -32.97
CA GLU A 706 0.49 7.75 -31.58
C GLU A 706 -0.08 6.77 -30.55
N LEU A 707 -1.29 6.26 -30.80
CA LEU A 707 -1.95 5.31 -29.89
C LEU A 707 -1.22 3.95 -29.87
N LYS A 708 -0.64 3.52 -31.00
CA LYS A 708 0.19 2.31 -31.07
C LYS A 708 1.47 2.44 -30.25
N GLU A 709 2.09 3.61 -30.23
CA GLU A 709 3.26 3.87 -29.38
C GLU A 709 2.88 3.87 -27.89
N LYS A 710 1.77 4.54 -27.54
CA LYS A 710 1.23 4.54 -26.17
C LYS A 710 0.94 3.11 -25.68
N ILE A 711 0.19 2.31 -26.45
CA ILE A 711 -0.10 0.90 -26.12
C ILE A 711 1.21 0.11 -25.99
N SER A 712 2.18 0.32 -26.88
CA SER A 712 3.49 -0.34 -26.80
C SER A 712 4.24 0.02 -25.50
N SER A 713 4.12 1.25 -25.02
CA SER A 713 4.72 1.69 -23.76
C SER A 713 4.01 1.12 -22.53
N GLU A 714 2.68 1.05 -22.55
CA GLU A 714 1.86 0.50 -21.46
C GLU A 714 2.06 -1.02 -21.35
N PHE A 715 2.08 -1.74 -22.48
CA PHE A 715 2.29 -3.19 -22.50
C PHE A 715 3.66 -3.62 -21.97
N LYS A 716 4.68 -2.74 -21.98
CA LYS A 716 5.98 -3.02 -21.35
C LYS A 716 5.90 -3.11 -19.82
N ARG A 717 4.89 -2.49 -19.19
CA ARG A 717 4.70 -2.54 -17.73
C ARG A 717 4.20 -3.91 -17.26
N PHE A 718 3.56 -4.68 -18.14
CA PHE A 718 2.94 -5.96 -17.83
C PHE A 718 3.77 -7.12 -18.34
N ARG A 719 3.92 -8.17 -17.52
CA ARG A 719 4.71 -9.36 -17.88
C ARG A 719 3.90 -10.38 -18.70
N THR A 720 2.60 -10.49 -18.43
CA THR A 720 1.72 -11.49 -19.05
C THR A 720 0.53 -10.84 -19.75
N ASP A 721 -0.04 -11.53 -20.73
CA ASP A 721 -1.24 -11.05 -21.44
C ASP A 721 -2.47 -11.01 -20.54
N ARG A 722 -2.52 -11.89 -19.53
CA ARG A 722 -3.53 -11.87 -18.46
C ARG A 722 -3.50 -10.55 -17.69
N ASP A 723 -2.31 -10.04 -17.35
CA ASP A 723 -2.20 -8.79 -16.58
C ASP A 723 -2.58 -7.57 -17.44
N LYS A 724 -2.29 -7.60 -18.75
CA LYS A 724 -2.78 -6.58 -19.71
C LYS A 724 -4.31 -6.60 -19.79
N PHE A 725 -4.89 -7.79 -19.92
CA PHE A 725 -6.34 -7.99 -19.94
C PHE A 725 -6.99 -7.46 -18.65
N ALA A 726 -6.42 -7.78 -17.48
CA ALA A 726 -6.93 -7.33 -16.20
C ALA A 726 -6.93 -5.80 -16.07
N TYR A 727 -5.89 -5.14 -16.56
CA TYR A 727 -5.82 -3.68 -16.61
C TYR A 727 -6.91 -3.08 -17.49
N ASP A 728 -7.04 -3.55 -18.74
CA ASP A 728 -8.09 -3.06 -19.66
C ASP A 728 -9.49 -3.35 -19.10
N TYR A 729 -9.71 -4.52 -18.50
CA TYR A 729 -10.97 -4.89 -17.86
C TYR A 729 -11.31 -3.96 -16.69
N SER A 730 -10.33 -3.59 -15.86
CA SER A 730 -10.53 -2.61 -14.79
C SER A 730 -10.97 -1.25 -15.36
N MET A 731 -10.37 -0.80 -16.47
CA MET A 731 -10.78 0.43 -17.14
C MET A 731 -12.18 0.32 -17.75
N TRP A 732 -12.54 -0.84 -18.30
CA TRP A 732 -13.87 -1.14 -18.85
C TRP A 732 -14.97 -1.00 -17.80
N ILE A 733 -14.77 -1.61 -16.63
CA ILE A 733 -15.78 -1.61 -15.57
C ILE A 733 -15.85 -0.25 -14.86
N ARG A 734 -14.72 0.44 -14.65
CA ARG A 734 -14.67 1.70 -13.89
C ARG A 734 -15.07 2.93 -14.70
N TYR A 735 -14.67 3.00 -15.97
CA TYR A 735 -14.81 4.23 -16.75
C TYR A 735 -15.78 4.08 -17.92
N GLU A 736 -15.67 3.00 -18.70
CA GLU A 736 -16.51 2.82 -19.89
C GLU A 736 -17.97 2.55 -19.53
N ALA A 737 -18.23 1.90 -18.39
CA ALA A 737 -19.57 1.75 -17.83
C ALA A 737 -20.23 3.09 -17.45
N GLU A 738 -19.43 4.11 -17.13
CA GLU A 738 -19.89 5.48 -16.86
C GLU A 738 -19.93 6.37 -18.12
N GLY A 739 -19.53 5.81 -19.28
CA GLY A 739 -19.48 6.52 -20.56
C GLY A 739 -18.20 7.33 -20.78
N VAL A 740 -17.17 7.15 -19.93
CA VAL A 740 -15.85 7.78 -20.06
C VAL A 740 -14.92 6.86 -20.88
N GLN A 741 -14.50 7.34 -22.05
CA GLN A 741 -13.72 6.55 -23.01
C GLN A 741 -12.24 6.46 -22.59
N ARG A 742 -11.87 5.39 -21.89
CA ARG A 742 -10.48 5.11 -21.44
C ARG A 742 -9.83 3.96 -22.21
N VAL A 743 -10.59 3.01 -22.74
CA VAL A 743 -10.03 1.93 -23.56
C VAL A 743 -10.03 2.33 -25.04
N ASN A 744 -9.19 1.69 -25.84
CA ASN A 744 -9.16 1.96 -27.29
C ASN A 744 -10.33 1.28 -28.02
N ARG A 745 -10.55 1.65 -29.28
CA ARG A 745 -11.67 1.14 -30.10
C ARG A 745 -11.65 -0.38 -30.29
N VAL A 746 -10.48 -1.00 -30.40
CA VAL A 746 -10.35 -2.45 -30.60
C VAL A 746 -10.75 -3.20 -29.34
N VAL A 747 -10.19 -2.80 -28.19
CA VAL A 747 -10.55 -3.37 -26.87
C VAL A 747 -12.03 -3.18 -26.58
N ARG A 748 -12.57 -1.98 -26.84
CA ARG A 748 -14.01 -1.69 -26.72
C ARG A 748 -14.86 -2.65 -27.54
N SER A 749 -14.47 -2.93 -28.79
CA SER A 749 -15.20 -3.88 -29.64
C SER A 749 -15.16 -5.31 -29.10
N ILE A 750 -14.00 -5.76 -28.60
CA ILE A 750 -13.82 -7.10 -28.01
C ILE A 750 -14.66 -7.23 -26.75
N PHE A 751 -14.57 -6.27 -25.84
CA PHE A 751 -15.28 -6.32 -24.56
C PHE A 751 -16.78 -6.12 -24.73
N TYR A 752 -17.25 -5.25 -25.63
CA TYR A 752 -18.69 -5.14 -25.87
C TYR A 752 -19.31 -6.44 -26.40
N ARG A 753 -18.54 -7.22 -27.16
CA ARG A 753 -18.95 -8.53 -27.68
C ARG A 753 -18.99 -9.61 -26.60
N HIS A 754 -17.94 -9.72 -25.79
CA HIS A 754 -17.71 -10.84 -24.86
C HIS A 754 -18.02 -10.54 -23.39
N ILE A 755 -18.03 -9.26 -23.01
CA ILE A 755 -18.29 -8.71 -21.66
C ILE A 755 -19.34 -7.58 -21.77
N PRO A 756 -20.56 -7.90 -22.23
CA PRO A 756 -21.58 -6.88 -22.40
C PRO A 756 -21.98 -6.30 -21.04
N PHE A 757 -22.15 -4.98 -20.98
CA PHE A 757 -22.68 -4.36 -19.77
C PHE A 757 -24.09 -4.86 -19.44
N HIS A 758 -24.50 -4.70 -18.19
CA HIS A 758 -25.89 -4.87 -17.78
C HIS A 758 -26.82 -3.94 -18.58
N LYS A 759 -28.08 -4.36 -18.80
CA LYS A 759 -29.05 -3.68 -19.69
C LYS A 759 -29.15 -2.18 -19.44
N ASN A 760 -29.32 -1.79 -18.18
CA ASN A 760 -29.44 -0.38 -17.74
C ASN A 760 -28.25 0.49 -18.15
N ILE A 761 -27.05 -0.08 -18.20
CA ILE A 761 -25.83 0.63 -18.60
C ILE A 761 -25.75 0.66 -20.13
N ARG A 762 -26.05 -0.46 -20.81
CA ARG A 762 -26.05 -0.55 -22.28
C ARG A 762 -26.98 0.49 -22.91
N GLU A 763 -28.18 0.68 -22.36
CA GLU A 763 -29.15 1.66 -22.86
C GLU A 763 -28.64 3.10 -22.72
N LYS A 764 -27.90 3.41 -21.65
CA LYS A 764 -27.29 4.73 -21.46
C LYS A 764 -26.15 4.97 -22.45
N VAL A 765 -25.20 4.04 -22.55
CA VAL A 765 -24.00 4.21 -23.39
C VAL A 765 -24.29 4.07 -24.89
N SER A 766 -25.37 3.38 -25.29
CA SER A 766 -25.71 3.15 -26.70
C SER A 766 -25.99 4.44 -27.49
N SER A 767 -26.38 5.51 -26.80
CA SER A 767 -26.58 6.85 -27.37
C SER A 767 -25.28 7.47 -27.89
N GLN A 768 -24.14 7.04 -27.38
CA GLN A 768 -22.85 7.57 -27.79
C GLN A 768 -22.39 6.97 -29.13
N PRO A 769 -21.82 7.76 -30.06
CA PRO A 769 -21.35 7.28 -31.36
C PRO A 769 -20.34 6.13 -31.28
N ALA A 770 -19.51 6.11 -30.22
CA ALA A 770 -18.51 5.06 -30.00
C ALA A 770 -19.14 3.67 -29.73
N TYR A 771 -20.41 3.62 -29.32
CA TYR A 771 -21.11 2.42 -28.89
C TYR A 771 -22.27 2.02 -29.79
N SER A 772 -22.90 2.97 -30.50
CA SER A 772 -24.11 2.72 -31.28
C SER A 772 -23.98 1.54 -32.26
N GLU A 773 -22.88 1.47 -33.01
CA GLU A 773 -22.66 0.40 -33.99
C GLU A 773 -22.43 -0.97 -33.32
N LEU A 774 -21.69 -1.00 -32.21
CA LEU A 774 -21.43 -2.19 -31.41
C LEU A 774 -22.72 -2.70 -30.75
N HIS A 775 -23.53 -1.79 -30.23
CA HIS A 775 -24.81 -2.07 -29.60
C HIS A 775 -25.81 -2.70 -30.58
N ASN A 776 -25.95 -2.13 -31.78
CA ASN A 776 -26.84 -2.67 -32.80
C ASN A 776 -26.44 -4.07 -33.24
N ARG A 777 -25.13 -4.31 -33.45
CA ARG A 777 -24.61 -5.64 -33.76
C ARG A 777 -24.88 -6.64 -32.64
N PHE A 778 -24.59 -6.27 -31.39
CA PHE A 778 -24.85 -7.09 -30.21
C PHE A 778 -26.33 -7.46 -30.08
N LYS A 779 -27.23 -6.46 -30.20
CA LYS A 779 -28.69 -6.64 -30.12
C LYS A 779 -29.19 -7.62 -31.17
N ASN A 780 -28.74 -7.50 -32.42
CA ASN A 780 -29.15 -8.40 -33.49
C ASN A 780 -28.73 -9.85 -33.22
N VAL A 781 -27.47 -10.05 -32.77
CA VAL A 781 -26.95 -11.39 -32.45
C VAL A 781 -27.69 -12.01 -31.26
N ARG A 782 -27.84 -11.26 -30.16
CA ARG A 782 -28.52 -11.75 -28.96
C ARG A 782 -30.01 -11.99 -29.17
N THR A 783 -30.72 -11.12 -29.91
CA THR A 783 -32.14 -11.32 -30.24
C THR A 783 -32.35 -12.59 -31.06
N ARG A 784 -31.43 -12.89 -31.98
CA ARG A 784 -31.45 -14.15 -32.75
C ARG A 784 -31.27 -15.36 -31.82
N GLN A 785 -30.25 -15.33 -30.95
CA GLN A 785 -30.00 -16.40 -29.98
C GLN A 785 -31.18 -16.61 -29.03
N HIS A 786 -31.76 -15.52 -28.51
CA HIS A 786 -32.95 -15.58 -27.66
C HIS A 786 -34.11 -16.29 -28.37
N LYS A 787 -34.43 -15.91 -29.62
CA LYS A 787 -35.50 -16.57 -30.40
C LYS A 787 -35.20 -18.04 -30.71
N GLU A 788 -33.94 -18.38 -30.95
CA GLU A 788 -33.51 -19.77 -31.17
C GLU A 788 -33.74 -20.62 -29.90
N PHE A 789 -33.32 -20.13 -28.73
CA PHE A 789 -33.56 -20.80 -27.45
C PHE A 789 -35.04 -20.83 -27.05
N GLU A 790 -35.77 -19.73 -27.25
CA GLU A 790 -37.20 -19.63 -26.97
C GLU A 790 -37.97 -20.71 -27.73
N ASN A 791 -37.75 -20.80 -29.05
CA ASN A 791 -38.36 -21.84 -29.88
C ASN A 791 -37.94 -23.26 -29.47
N LYS A 792 -36.68 -23.44 -29.07
CA LYS A 792 -36.16 -24.73 -28.59
C LYS A 792 -36.80 -25.15 -27.27
N TYR A 793 -37.10 -24.21 -26.38
CA TYR A 793 -37.64 -24.49 -25.04
C TYR A 793 -39.15 -24.64 -25.01
N LYS A 794 -39.89 -24.25 -26.06
CA LYS A 794 -41.36 -24.42 -26.12
C LYS A 794 -41.83 -25.85 -25.86
N LYS A 795 -41.02 -26.86 -26.23
CA LYS A 795 -41.31 -28.28 -26.03
C LYS A 795 -41.12 -28.78 -24.59
N TYR A 796 -40.51 -27.96 -23.73
CA TYR A 796 -40.24 -28.25 -22.31
C TYR A 796 -41.10 -27.40 -21.37
N MET A 797 -42.12 -26.73 -21.90
CA MET A 797 -43.08 -25.98 -21.09
C MET A 797 -44.09 -26.92 -20.44
N ASP A 798 -44.35 -26.71 -19.16
CA ASP A 798 -45.39 -27.44 -18.43
C ASP A 798 -46.80 -27.06 -18.93
N ALA A 799 -47.83 -27.80 -18.49
CA ALA A 799 -49.24 -27.51 -18.81
C ALA A 799 -49.70 -26.08 -18.43
N SER A 800 -48.97 -25.42 -17.51
CA SER A 800 -49.18 -24.04 -17.07
C SER A 800 -48.35 -23.00 -17.85
N GLY A 801 -47.55 -23.42 -18.84
CA GLY A 801 -46.70 -22.54 -19.65
C GLY A 801 -45.37 -22.13 -18.99
N ASN A 802 -45.00 -22.71 -17.85
CA ASN A 802 -43.77 -22.39 -17.13
C ASN A 802 -42.61 -23.28 -17.58
N LEU A 803 -41.41 -22.71 -17.62
CA LEU A 803 -40.16 -23.43 -17.91
C LEU A 803 -39.41 -23.79 -16.61
N PRO A 804 -38.62 -24.87 -16.61
CA PRO A 804 -37.64 -25.12 -15.56
C PRO A 804 -36.74 -23.91 -15.31
N LYS A 805 -36.37 -23.68 -14.04
CA LYS A 805 -35.60 -22.52 -13.60
C LYS A 805 -34.33 -22.30 -14.42
N GLU A 806 -33.59 -23.37 -14.69
CA GLU A 806 -32.32 -23.32 -15.43
C GLU A 806 -32.52 -22.89 -16.90
N LEU A 807 -33.62 -23.31 -17.54
CA LEU A 807 -33.94 -22.89 -18.91
C LEU A 807 -34.46 -21.45 -18.96
N TYR A 808 -35.23 -21.04 -17.95
CA TYR A 808 -35.72 -19.66 -17.81
C TYR A 808 -34.57 -18.67 -17.57
N GLU A 809 -33.64 -19.00 -16.67
CA GLU A 809 -32.44 -18.19 -16.43
C GLU A 809 -31.58 -18.08 -17.69
N ASN A 810 -31.46 -19.16 -18.46
CA ASN A 810 -30.74 -19.13 -19.73
C ASN A 810 -31.44 -18.23 -20.77
N LEU A 811 -32.78 -18.24 -20.88
CA LEU A 811 -33.50 -17.31 -21.75
C LEU A 811 -33.26 -15.86 -21.34
N THR A 812 -33.40 -15.58 -20.04
CA THR A 812 -33.19 -14.23 -19.46
C THR A 812 -31.77 -13.73 -19.74
N PHE A 813 -30.77 -14.62 -19.75
CA PHE A 813 -29.39 -14.27 -20.08
C PHE A 813 -29.20 -13.75 -21.52
N TYR A 814 -30.01 -14.23 -22.48
CA TYR A 814 -29.98 -13.77 -23.88
C TYR A 814 -30.94 -12.62 -24.18
N GLU A 815 -31.76 -12.21 -23.21
CA GLU A 815 -32.65 -11.06 -23.34
C GLU A 815 -31.84 -9.76 -23.46
N VAL A 816 -32.25 -8.87 -24.37
CA VAL A 816 -31.50 -7.63 -24.69
C VAL A 816 -32.12 -6.41 -24.04
#